data_AF-A0A498S4J3-F1
#
_entry.id   AF-A0A498S4J3-F1
#
_cell.length_a   1.000
_cell.length_b   1.000
_cell.length_c   1.000
_cell.angle_alpha   90.00
_cell.angle_beta   90.00
_cell.angle_gamma   90.00
#
_symmetry.space_group_name_H-M   'P 1'
#
loop_
_entity.id
_entity.type
_entity.pdbx_description
1 polymer ?
#
loop_
_entity_poly.entity_id
_entity_poly.type
_entity_poly.pdbx_seq_one_letter_code
_entity_poly.pdbx_strand_id
1 'polypeptide(L)'
;MGKSKKLKSGVGDLISKPALPLDLQIERSRRESGRDIARVKQKRLKRERPDDEYIDESLSSKILKTAWKQKQDIESLEEAKTDDVVQKDTLERIRKVSLGNDSLNSLSDDDYISDSDGYDDAILQINPEDERAIEKFMSKTNTPSRALNDIIIEKIEKKKSELELQAVCPEDDDFVIKQMDPAIVEMYREIGLVLSRYRSGKIPKAFKVLPKMMNWEQLLYLTNPDKWSAAAMYQATRIFASNLHSRICQRFYNLILLPRLRDDISEYKKLNFHLFQALHKAIYKPQAFFKGILLPLCESGTCTLREATIFGSVLAKASIPMLHAAVAMLKIANMEYTGSNSLFLRILIDKKYSLPYRAIDALVNHYLRFRKEERQLPVLWHQSLLAFAQRYKNDISNEQRSALLELTKVQNHYHITPEVCRELMSAKKKENETDGMFQLWCADKQITARLLYNAYAEYYVQKRMRRRTLTPPPWVPKKEQNIIEPIEPSTRVLLQQFIKLEKKVNAPVIRANPYMSFKTPLCEVPEETNPSEWTPESNRIGMLARKIGMFPQWTTDGTRFLCTLLEFPKNLVISAVDPETYYRISMVGRRKAYGRYGARWRITVGAVDVDPTKFTARYRATFERHGFPVKKHMASFLVTEDAVVKPGTELHVCHFKVGQYITATGHTVDWGFQGGMHRWGFRGMPAKNILFVSFFSMFIVFRTTKSHRRIGAVGSKGDGRIKPGKRMPGHMGYEWRSIPGLEVLRINPEKQVMYINGSVPGETGEILLIKDCYHDKKKVQYPHFPTFFYEKDFEAETKCNDDDNSPFVYEDGEFFARRLFRMTMPSIVFTEPEKFKTAKRDKTKAKTAKVKK
;
A
#
# COMPACT_ATOMS: atom_id res chain seq x y z
N MET A 1 28.36 -22.99 -66.63
CA MET A 1 27.52 -22.81 -67.84
C MET A 1 26.08 -23.05 -67.40
N GLY A 2 25.08 -22.17 -67.46
CA GLY A 2 24.82 -21.03 -68.34
C GLY A 2 23.41 -21.25 -68.94
N LYS A 3 22.53 -20.24 -68.80
CA LYS A 3 21.17 -20.02 -69.37
C LYS A 3 20.06 -20.08 -68.31
N SER A 4 19.14 -19.12 -68.15
CA SER A 4 19.00 -17.77 -68.70
C SER A 4 17.89 -17.05 -67.90
N LYS A 5 18.13 -15.79 -67.55
CA LYS A 5 17.22 -14.89 -66.82
C LYS A 5 15.94 -14.59 -67.60
N LYS A 6 14.80 -14.50 -66.91
CA LYS A 6 13.69 -13.59 -67.26
C LYS A 6 13.36 -12.70 -66.06
N LEU A 7 13.85 -11.47 -66.15
CA LEU A 7 13.51 -10.34 -65.30
C LEU A 7 12.09 -9.85 -65.66
N LYS A 8 11.22 -9.65 -64.67
CA LYS A 8 10.13 -8.66 -64.78
C LYS A 8 10.57 -7.43 -64.01
N SER A 9 10.86 -6.37 -64.75
CA SER A 9 11.21 -5.04 -64.29
C SER A 9 10.02 -4.39 -63.59
N GLY A 10 10.07 -4.32 -62.26
CA GLY A 10 9.37 -3.28 -61.52
C GLY A 10 10.12 -1.97 -61.74
N VAL A 11 9.43 -0.95 -62.23
CA VAL A 11 9.96 0.40 -62.47
C VAL A 11 10.58 0.92 -61.17
N GLY A 12 11.88 1.20 -61.23
CA GLY A 12 12.68 1.70 -60.12
C GLY A 12 12.45 3.18 -59.84
N ASP A 13 12.88 3.56 -58.64
CA ASP A 13 12.97 4.91 -58.13
C ASP A 13 13.65 5.87 -59.13
N LEU A 14 12.98 6.99 -59.43
CA LEU A 14 13.66 8.20 -59.90
C LEU A 14 14.04 9.03 -58.67
N ILE A 15 15.34 9.15 -58.44
CA ILE A 15 15.95 10.05 -57.47
C ILE A 15 15.55 11.50 -57.80
N SER A 16 15.34 12.26 -56.73
CA SER A 16 14.79 13.61 -56.68
C SER A 16 15.49 14.66 -57.54
N LYS A 17 14.70 15.58 -58.13
CA LYS A 17 15.15 16.95 -58.43
C LYS A 17 14.89 17.87 -57.23
N PRO A 18 15.75 18.88 -56.97
CA PRO A 18 15.89 19.55 -55.68
C PRO A 18 14.73 20.49 -55.35
N ALA A 19 14.47 20.62 -54.05
CA ALA A 19 13.59 21.64 -53.51
C ALA A 19 14.10 23.05 -53.90
N LEU A 20 13.16 23.97 -54.09
CA LEU A 20 13.40 25.38 -54.38
C LEU A 20 14.46 26.00 -53.42
N PRO A 21 15.29 26.95 -53.89
CA PRO A 21 16.24 27.69 -53.06
C PRO A 21 15.59 28.28 -51.79
N LEU A 22 16.36 28.30 -50.69
CA LEU A 22 15.89 28.66 -49.36
C LEU A 22 15.27 30.08 -49.30
N ASP A 23 15.78 31.01 -50.09
CA ASP A 23 15.25 32.39 -50.15
C ASP A 23 13.81 32.44 -50.69
N LEU A 24 13.48 31.58 -51.66
CA LEU A 24 12.12 31.46 -52.20
C LEU A 24 11.17 30.71 -51.25
N GLN A 25 11.70 29.87 -50.35
CA GLN A 25 10.91 29.27 -49.26
C GLN A 25 10.65 30.26 -48.11
N ILE A 26 11.61 31.15 -47.83
CA ILE A 26 11.47 32.19 -46.80
C ILE A 26 10.50 33.29 -47.27
N GLU A 27 10.52 33.67 -48.55
CA GLU A 27 9.51 34.58 -49.09
C GLU A 27 8.10 33.98 -49.09
N ARG A 28 7.98 32.68 -49.33
CA ARG A 28 6.68 31.99 -49.34
C ARG A 28 6.11 31.83 -47.92
N SER A 29 6.97 31.55 -46.94
CA SER A 29 6.55 31.50 -45.53
C SER A 29 6.19 32.88 -44.97
N ARG A 30 6.89 33.95 -45.40
CA ARG A 30 6.53 35.34 -45.07
C ARG A 30 5.23 35.80 -45.72
N ARG A 31 4.93 35.37 -46.97
CA ARG A 31 3.65 35.67 -47.64
C ARG A 31 2.47 34.87 -47.04
N GLU A 32 2.72 33.70 -46.47
CA GLU A 32 1.68 32.85 -45.84
C GLU A 32 1.42 33.20 -44.36
N SER A 33 2.34 33.86 -43.66
CA SER A 33 2.17 34.28 -42.27
C SER A 33 1.42 35.61 -42.06
N GLY A 34 0.87 36.21 -43.12
CA GLY A 34 0.19 37.51 -43.09
C GLY A 34 -1.33 37.47 -43.22
N ARG A 35 -2.00 36.36 -42.86
CA ARG A 35 -3.47 36.26 -42.88
C ARG A 35 -4.01 35.66 -41.58
N ASP A 36 -4.27 36.53 -40.61
CA ASP A 36 -5.09 36.24 -39.44
C ASP A 36 -6.58 36.21 -39.82
N ILE A 37 -7.08 35.05 -40.25
CA ILE A 37 -8.52 34.74 -40.24
C ILE A 37 -8.73 33.28 -39.84
N ALA A 38 -9.38 33.07 -38.70
CA ALA A 38 -9.74 31.76 -38.17
C ALA A 38 -10.65 30.99 -39.14
N ARG A 39 -10.24 29.78 -39.51
CA ARG A 39 -11.00 28.88 -40.40
C ARG A 39 -12.21 28.28 -39.65
N VAL A 40 -13.38 28.89 -39.84
CA VAL A 40 -14.69 28.34 -39.45
C VAL A 40 -15.10 27.25 -40.44
N LYS A 41 -15.43 26.05 -39.92
CA LYS A 41 -16.01 24.97 -40.73
C LYS A 41 -17.48 25.27 -41.00
N GLN A 42 -17.79 25.73 -42.22
CA GLN A 42 -19.15 25.93 -42.70
C GLN A 42 -19.93 24.60 -42.72
N LYS A 43 -21.03 24.56 -41.96
CA LYS A 43 -22.04 23.51 -41.98
C LYS A 43 -22.96 23.79 -43.18
N ARG A 44 -23.12 22.81 -44.07
CA ARG A 44 -23.99 22.89 -45.26
C ARG A 44 -25.42 23.26 -44.86
N LEU A 45 -25.94 24.31 -45.50
CA LEU A 45 -27.35 24.70 -45.59
C LEU A 45 -28.22 23.50 -46.03
N LYS A 46 -29.31 23.27 -45.31
CA LYS A 46 -30.44 22.44 -45.75
C LYS A 46 -31.64 23.38 -45.85
N ARG A 47 -32.25 23.42 -47.03
CA ARG A 47 -33.39 24.26 -47.42
C ARG A 47 -34.58 24.08 -46.47
N GLU A 48 -35.25 25.19 -46.17
CA GLU A 48 -36.56 25.24 -45.54
C GLU A 48 -37.63 24.60 -46.46
N ARG A 49 -38.55 23.84 -45.86
CA ARG A 49 -39.86 23.49 -46.42
C ARG A 49 -40.92 23.92 -45.40
N PRO A 50 -42.11 24.35 -45.86
CA PRO A 50 -43.19 24.81 -44.99
C PRO A 50 -43.93 23.62 -44.36
N ASP A 51 -44.60 23.93 -43.25
CA ASP A 51 -45.26 23.04 -42.31
C ASP A 51 -46.31 22.11 -42.95
N ASP A 52 -46.22 20.82 -42.57
CA ASP A 52 -47.32 19.91 -42.21
C ASP A 52 -46.73 18.51 -42.00
N GLU A 53 -46.24 18.24 -40.79
CA GLU A 53 -45.64 16.95 -40.40
C GLU A 53 -46.72 15.90 -40.11
N TYR A 54 -47.02 15.06 -41.10
CA TYR A 54 -47.58 13.73 -40.82
C TYR A 54 -46.44 12.79 -40.41
N ILE A 55 -46.44 12.35 -39.16
CA ILE A 55 -45.46 11.38 -38.64
C ILE A 55 -45.78 10.02 -39.24
N ASP A 56 -44.80 9.38 -39.89
CA ASP A 56 -44.93 8.02 -40.43
C ASP A 56 -45.39 7.02 -39.34
N GLU A 57 -46.35 6.15 -39.68
CA GLU A 57 -47.05 5.24 -38.76
C GLU A 57 -46.09 4.22 -38.10
N SER A 58 -44.99 3.93 -38.79
CA SER A 58 -43.90 3.11 -38.24
C SER A 58 -43.06 3.84 -37.17
N LEU A 59 -42.99 5.17 -37.27
CA LEU A 59 -42.29 6.03 -36.32
C LEU A 59 -43.15 6.29 -35.09
N SER A 60 -44.45 6.53 -35.28
CA SER A 60 -45.41 6.71 -34.18
C SER A 60 -45.52 5.46 -33.31
N SER A 61 -45.59 4.26 -33.92
CA SER A 61 -45.62 2.98 -33.19
C SER A 61 -44.31 2.68 -32.43
N LYS A 62 -43.15 3.12 -32.94
CA LYS A 62 -41.87 3.03 -32.22
C LYS A 62 -41.79 4.04 -31.06
N ILE A 63 -42.31 5.25 -31.24
CA ILE A 63 -42.38 6.26 -30.18
C ILE A 63 -43.29 5.76 -29.07
N LEU A 64 -44.44 5.17 -29.40
CA LEU A 64 -45.34 4.58 -28.40
C LEU A 64 -44.74 3.39 -27.67
N LYS A 65 -44.03 2.49 -28.37
CA LYS A 65 -43.32 1.36 -27.72
C LYS A 65 -42.17 1.81 -26.82
N THR A 66 -41.46 2.87 -27.20
CA THR A 66 -40.36 3.42 -26.39
C THR A 66 -40.90 4.22 -25.20
N ALA A 67 -42.00 4.96 -25.37
CA ALA A 67 -42.70 5.64 -24.28
C ALA A 67 -43.30 4.63 -23.28
N TRP A 68 -43.89 3.52 -23.75
CA TRP A 68 -44.34 2.42 -22.89
C TRP A 68 -43.20 1.81 -22.10
N LYS A 69 -42.05 1.58 -22.75
CA LYS A 69 -40.86 1.04 -22.09
C LYS A 69 -40.29 2.01 -21.06
N GLN A 70 -40.24 3.30 -21.37
CA GLN A 70 -39.84 4.33 -20.42
C GLN A 70 -40.82 4.45 -19.26
N LYS A 71 -42.13 4.29 -19.51
CA LYS A 71 -43.13 4.24 -18.45
C LYS A 71 -42.91 3.03 -17.55
N GLN A 72 -42.70 1.83 -18.10
CA GLN A 72 -42.35 0.64 -17.30
C GLN A 72 -41.01 0.78 -16.56
N ASP A 73 -40.03 1.43 -17.16
CA ASP A 73 -38.74 1.69 -16.51
C ASP A 73 -38.91 2.73 -15.39
N ILE A 74 -39.80 3.73 -15.55
CA ILE A 74 -40.14 4.70 -14.50
C ILE A 74 -40.98 4.04 -13.40
N GLU A 75 -41.93 3.19 -13.74
CA GLU A 75 -42.80 2.47 -12.81
C GLU A 75 -41.98 1.45 -12.00
N SER A 76 -41.03 0.74 -12.62
CA SER A 76 -40.06 -0.12 -11.92
C SER A 76 -39.00 0.66 -11.14
N LEU A 77 -38.66 1.89 -11.54
CA LEU A 77 -37.82 2.79 -10.76
C LEU A 77 -38.58 3.47 -9.63
N GLU A 78 -39.90 3.65 -9.76
CA GLU A 78 -40.80 4.14 -8.71
C GLU A 78 -41.05 3.03 -7.69
N GLU A 79 -41.26 1.78 -8.12
CA GLU A 79 -41.27 0.59 -7.25
C GLU A 79 -39.92 0.42 -6.52
N ALA A 80 -38.79 0.57 -7.22
CA ALA A 80 -37.46 0.53 -6.59
C ALA A 80 -37.18 1.74 -5.67
N LYS A 81 -37.78 2.90 -5.94
CA LYS A 81 -37.69 4.08 -5.06
C LYS A 81 -38.60 3.96 -3.85
N THR A 82 -39.78 3.34 -3.96
CA THR A 82 -40.62 3.08 -2.80
C THR A 82 -39.96 2.08 -1.86
N ASP A 83 -39.19 1.11 -2.39
CA ASP A 83 -38.40 0.17 -1.58
C ASP A 83 -37.16 0.82 -0.94
N ASP A 84 -36.45 1.71 -1.64
CA ASP A 84 -35.27 2.42 -1.10
C ASP A 84 -35.62 3.57 -0.15
N VAL A 85 -36.79 4.21 -0.31
CA VAL A 85 -37.26 5.32 0.56
C VAL A 85 -37.74 4.78 1.91
N VAL A 86 -38.39 3.62 1.95
CA VAL A 86 -38.82 2.99 3.21
C VAL A 86 -37.62 2.46 4.03
N GLN A 87 -36.54 1.99 3.38
CA GLN A 87 -35.32 1.55 4.08
C GLN A 87 -34.39 2.69 4.54
N LYS A 88 -34.40 3.85 3.86
CA LYS A 88 -33.59 5.01 4.28
C LYS A 88 -34.26 5.84 5.36
N ASP A 89 -35.57 6.04 5.32
CA ASP A 89 -36.29 6.80 6.36
C ASP A 89 -36.33 6.06 7.71
N THR A 90 -36.29 4.72 7.70
CA THR A 90 -36.22 3.91 8.94
C THR A 90 -34.82 3.90 9.57
N LEU A 91 -33.74 3.99 8.77
CA LEU A 91 -32.37 4.10 9.27
C LEU A 91 -31.96 5.52 9.69
N GLU A 92 -32.58 6.56 9.11
CA GLU A 92 -32.32 7.96 9.50
C GLU A 92 -33.12 8.40 10.74
N ARG A 93 -34.32 7.86 10.99
CA ARG A 93 -35.05 8.14 12.25
C ARG A 93 -34.40 7.53 13.50
N ILE A 94 -33.60 6.46 13.36
CA ILE A 94 -32.87 5.84 14.48
C ILE A 94 -31.58 6.62 14.84
N ARG A 95 -31.12 7.56 14.01
CA ARG A 95 -29.88 8.33 14.25
C ARG A 95 -30.08 9.79 14.64
N LYS A 96 -31.31 10.28 14.76
CA LYS A 96 -31.63 11.68 15.05
C LYS A 96 -32.61 11.86 16.22
N VAL A 97 -32.26 11.32 17.38
CA VAL A 97 -32.53 11.88 18.72
C VAL A 97 -31.34 11.39 19.56
N SER A 98 -30.33 12.18 19.93
CA SER A 98 -30.41 13.24 20.94
C SER A 98 -29.24 14.24 20.81
N LEU A 99 -29.54 15.52 21.09
CA LEU A 99 -28.65 16.69 21.16
C LEU A 99 -27.87 16.69 22.51
N GLY A 100 -26.60 17.12 22.59
CA GLY A 100 -26.14 18.48 22.99
C GLY A 100 -26.42 18.77 24.48
N ASN A 101 -25.53 19.24 25.38
CA ASN A 101 -24.35 20.09 25.28
C ASN A 101 -23.66 20.21 26.68
N ASP A 102 -22.38 20.60 26.67
CA ASP A 102 -21.58 21.35 27.68
C ASP A 102 -21.24 20.90 29.13
N SER A 103 -19.91 20.83 29.35
CA SER A 103 -19.06 21.41 30.41
C SER A 103 -19.13 20.99 31.90
N LEU A 104 -17.91 20.72 32.40
CA LEU A 104 -17.36 20.90 33.76
C LEU A 104 -17.54 19.79 34.85
N ASN A 105 -16.38 19.24 35.20
CA ASN A 105 -15.85 18.82 36.52
C ASN A 105 -16.55 17.78 37.42
N SER A 106 -15.71 16.81 37.82
CA SER A 106 -15.50 16.35 39.20
C SER A 106 -16.43 15.30 39.84
N LEU A 107 -15.81 14.15 40.15
CA LEU A 107 -15.94 13.30 41.36
C LEU A 107 -17.16 12.38 41.57
N SER A 108 -16.78 11.12 41.89
CA SER A 108 -17.28 10.11 42.84
C SER A 108 -18.74 9.64 42.91
N ASP A 109 -18.85 8.30 42.92
CA ASP A 109 -19.69 7.38 43.71
C ASP A 109 -21.23 7.49 43.83
N ASP A 110 -21.83 6.32 43.56
CA ASP A 110 -22.93 5.61 44.25
C ASP A 110 -24.42 6.05 44.25
N ASP A 111 -25.25 4.99 44.18
CA ASP A 111 -26.61 4.76 44.71
C ASP A 111 -27.93 5.04 43.92
N TYR A 112 -28.58 3.92 43.54
CA TYR A 112 -29.96 3.41 43.84
C TYR A 112 -31.30 4.21 43.67
N ILE A 113 -32.32 3.46 43.16
CA ILE A 113 -33.79 3.42 43.43
C ILE A 113 -34.84 3.98 42.41
N SER A 114 -35.62 3.01 41.86
CA SER A 114 -37.08 2.76 41.71
C SER A 114 -38.18 3.79 41.36
N ASP A 115 -39.22 3.24 40.69
CA ASP A 115 -40.67 3.58 40.64
C ASP A 115 -41.14 4.69 39.66
N SER A 116 -42.31 4.67 39.00
CA SER A 116 -43.43 3.73 38.80
C SER A 116 -44.38 4.28 37.70
N ASP A 117 -45.28 3.43 37.20
CA ASP A 117 -46.63 3.68 36.63
C ASP A 117 -46.87 4.11 35.15
N GLY A 118 -47.39 3.15 34.35
CA GLY A 118 -48.84 3.00 34.09
C GLY A 118 -49.47 3.72 32.87
N TYR A 119 -49.94 2.96 31.86
CA TYR A 119 -51.36 2.86 31.41
C TYR A 119 -51.54 2.00 30.13
N ASP A 120 -52.14 0.84 30.34
CA ASP A 120 -53.17 0.06 29.62
C ASP A 120 -53.26 -0.04 28.08
N ASP A 121 -53.20 -1.30 27.65
CA ASP A 121 -53.58 -1.86 26.35
C ASP A 121 -55.12 -1.95 26.19
N ALA A 122 -55.63 -1.51 25.04
CA ALA A 122 -56.96 -1.87 24.54
C ALA A 122 -56.82 -2.73 23.28
N ILE A 123 -57.28 -3.98 23.39
CA ILE A 123 -57.26 -5.01 22.34
C ILE A 123 -58.38 -4.72 21.32
N LEU A 124 -58.01 -4.49 20.06
CA LEU A 124 -58.95 -4.40 18.93
C LEU A 124 -59.07 -5.76 18.22
N GLN A 125 -60.30 -6.27 18.11
CA GLN A 125 -60.62 -7.48 17.31
C GLN A 125 -60.58 -7.14 15.81
N ILE A 126 -59.72 -7.85 15.08
CA ILE A 126 -59.50 -7.66 13.64
C ILE A 126 -60.48 -8.52 12.85
N ASN A 127 -61.04 -7.95 11.77
CA ASN A 127 -62.01 -8.63 10.91
C ASN A 127 -61.33 -9.72 10.03
N PRO A 128 -62.04 -10.81 9.72
CA PRO A 128 -61.49 -11.94 8.95
C PRO A 128 -61.19 -11.65 7.47
N GLU A 129 -61.60 -10.49 6.95
CA GLU A 129 -61.16 -9.98 5.64
C GLU A 129 -59.79 -9.31 5.71
N ASP A 130 -59.49 -8.63 6.82
CA ASP A 130 -58.19 -8.00 7.05
C ASP A 130 -57.12 -9.07 7.26
N GLU A 131 -57.46 -10.18 7.93
CA GLU A 131 -56.55 -11.31 8.12
C GLU A 131 -56.15 -11.98 6.79
N ARG A 132 -57.09 -12.10 5.83
CA ARG A 132 -56.79 -12.61 4.47
C ARG A 132 -56.03 -11.61 3.60
N ALA A 133 -56.23 -10.31 3.83
CA ALA A 133 -55.45 -9.27 3.17
C ALA A 133 -54.01 -9.28 3.69
N ILE A 134 -53.81 -9.50 4.99
CA ILE A 134 -52.51 -9.63 5.64
C ILE A 134 -51.79 -10.91 5.18
N GLU A 135 -52.50 -12.03 5.04
CA GLU A 135 -51.92 -13.29 4.53
C GLU A 135 -51.50 -13.22 3.06
N LYS A 136 -52.19 -12.43 2.23
CA LYS A 136 -51.78 -12.17 0.84
C LYS A 136 -50.53 -11.30 0.73
N PHE A 137 -50.23 -10.50 1.76
CA PHE A 137 -49.06 -9.63 1.81
C PHE A 137 -47.83 -10.29 2.44
N MET A 138 -47.99 -11.43 3.13
CA MET A 138 -46.86 -12.19 3.69
C MET A 138 -46.41 -13.27 2.70
N SER A 139 -45.32 -13.02 1.98
CA SER A 139 -44.63 -14.09 1.26
C SER A 139 -44.11 -15.12 2.25
N LYS A 140 -44.45 -16.40 2.07
CA LYS A 140 -43.82 -17.53 2.78
C LYS A 140 -42.36 -17.68 2.35
N THR A 141 -41.50 -16.78 2.80
CA THR A 141 -40.05 -16.95 2.80
C THR A 141 -39.60 -16.97 4.25
N ASN A 142 -39.66 -18.15 4.84
CA ASN A 142 -38.99 -18.44 6.10
C ASN A 142 -37.48 -18.31 5.89
N THR A 143 -36.94 -17.14 6.19
CA THR A 143 -35.65 -17.04 6.86
C THR A 143 -35.85 -16.11 8.05
N PRO A 144 -35.84 -16.62 9.30
CA PRO A 144 -35.85 -15.72 10.45
C PRO A 144 -34.59 -14.85 10.34
N SER A 145 -34.80 -13.53 10.29
CA SER A 145 -33.71 -12.57 10.39
C SER A 145 -33.07 -12.79 11.76
N ARG A 146 -31.88 -13.40 11.79
CA ARG A 146 -31.18 -13.76 13.04
C ARG A 146 -30.99 -12.49 13.85
N ALA A 147 -31.46 -12.49 15.10
CA ALA A 147 -31.32 -11.33 15.97
C ALA A 147 -29.83 -11.10 16.27
N LEU A 148 -29.47 -9.85 16.61
CA LEU A 148 -28.11 -9.52 17.05
C LEU A 148 -27.69 -10.40 18.24
N ASN A 149 -28.63 -10.74 19.13
CA ASN A 149 -28.41 -11.68 20.22
C ASN A 149 -28.02 -13.07 19.70
N ASP A 150 -28.68 -13.61 18.67
CA ASP A 150 -28.32 -14.91 18.08
C ASP A 150 -26.95 -14.88 17.41
N ILE A 151 -26.60 -13.78 16.74
CA ILE A 151 -25.29 -13.59 16.09
C ILE A 151 -24.18 -13.42 17.14
N ILE A 152 -24.49 -12.77 18.26
CA ILE A 152 -23.58 -12.57 19.39
C ILE A 152 -23.39 -13.89 20.12
N ILE A 153 -24.46 -14.65 20.37
CA ILE A 153 -24.41 -15.99 20.97
C ILE A 153 -23.63 -16.95 20.06
N GLU A 154 -23.90 -16.98 18.74
CA GLU A 154 -23.17 -17.80 17.77
C GLU A 154 -21.68 -17.41 17.69
N LYS A 155 -21.35 -16.11 17.83
CA LYS A 155 -19.95 -15.64 17.91
C LYS A 155 -19.28 -15.98 19.24
N ILE A 156 -20.02 -15.91 20.35
CA ILE A 156 -19.53 -16.30 21.67
C ILE A 156 -19.29 -17.80 21.70
N GLU A 157 -20.22 -18.62 21.22
CA GLU A 157 -20.05 -20.07 21.08
C GLU A 157 -18.92 -20.42 20.12
N LYS A 158 -18.78 -19.71 19.00
CA LYS A 158 -17.65 -19.92 18.08
C LYS A 158 -16.31 -19.61 18.75
N LYS A 159 -16.22 -18.51 19.51
CA LYS A 159 -15.02 -18.19 20.30
C LYS A 159 -14.81 -19.14 21.48
N LYS A 160 -15.88 -19.62 22.10
CA LYS A 160 -15.84 -20.59 23.20
C LYS A 160 -15.36 -21.94 22.68
N SER A 161 -15.81 -22.37 21.50
CA SER A 161 -15.31 -23.54 20.79
C SER A 161 -13.86 -23.38 20.32
N GLU A 162 -13.45 -22.17 19.93
CA GLU A 162 -12.05 -21.86 19.59
C GLU A 162 -11.16 -21.91 20.83
N LEU A 163 -11.64 -21.41 21.97
CA LEU A 163 -10.97 -21.50 23.26
C LEU A 163 -10.97 -22.92 23.82
N GLU A 164 -12.03 -23.72 23.64
CA GLU A 164 -12.08 -25.13 24.01
C GLU A 164 -11.12 -25.96 23.14
N LEU A 165 -11.03 -25.69 21.83
CA LEU A 165 -10.02 -26.29 20.95
C LEU A 165 -8.59 -25.87 21.31
N GLN A 166 -8.43 -24.77 22.05
CA GLN A 166 -7.14 -24.25 22.50
C GLN A 166 -6.82 -24.66 23.96
N ALA A 167 -7.85 -24.97 24.76
CA ALA A 167 -7.77 -25.39 26.16
C ALA A 167 -7.72 -26.92 26.32
N VAL A 168 -8.10 -27.67 25.30
CA VAL A 168 -7.95 -29.13 25.27
C VAL A 168 -6.53 -29.46 24.81
N CYS A 169 -5.61 -29.46 25.77
CA CYS A 169 -4.58 -30.48 25.85
C CYS A 169 -5.20 -31.68 26.58
N PRO A 170 -5.61 -32.76 25.89
CA PRO A 170 -5.73 -34.05 26.53
C PRO A 170 -4.47 -34.84 26.23
N GLU A 171 -3.90 -35.41 27.28
CA GLU A 171 -2.84 -36.41 27.24
C GLU A 171 -3.33 -37.77 26.70
N ASP A 172 -4.50 -37.84 26.04
CA ASP A 172 -5.15 -39.08 25.62
C ASP A 172 -5.51 -39.07 24.11
N ASP A 173 -5.14 -40.16 23.43
CA ASP A 173 -5.11 -40.40 21.98
C ASP A 173 -6.47 -40.49 21.25
N ASP A 174 -7.59 -40.10 21.86
CA ASP A 174 -8.92 -40.32 21.28
C ASP A 174 -9.45 -39.14 20.46
N PHE A 175 -9.36 -39.27 19.13
CA PHE A 175 -9.96 -38.36 18.15
C PHE A 175 -11.50 -38.37 18.22
N VAL A 176 -12.13 -37.35 18.81
CA VAL A 176 -13.59 -37.14 18.68
C VAL A 176 -13.91 -36.69 17.25
N ILE A 177 -14.43 -37.61 16.44
CA ILE A 177 -14.95 -37.32 15.09
C ILE A 177 -16.23 -36.49 15.24
N LYS A 178 -16.19 -35.20 14.87
CA LYS A 178 -17.42 -34.41 14.74
C LYS A 178 -18.28 -35.02 13.63
N GLN A 179 -19.60 -35.10 13.85
CA GLN A 179 -20.55 -35.53 12.82
C GLN A 179 -20.40 -34.64 11.57
N MET A 180 -19.90 -35.24 10.50
CA MET A 180 -19.67 -34.64 9.18
C MET A 180 -20.73 -35.16 8.22
N ASP A 181 -21.08 -34.37 7.21
CA ASP A 181 -21.98 -34.81 6.14
C ASP A 181 -21.44 -36.09 5.47
N PRO A 182 -22.23 -37.18 5.41
CA PRO A 182 -21.78 -38.47 4.85
C PRO A 182 -21.25 -38.34 3.40
N ALA A 183 -21.77 -37.43 2.59
CA ALA A 183 -21.29 -37.23 1.22
C ALA A 183 -19.84 -36.73 1.17
N ILE A 184 -19.46 -35.87 2.11
CA ILE A 184 -18.08 -35.37 2.24
C ILE A 184 -17.16 -36.50 2.67
N VAL A 185 -17.62 -37.34 3.61
CA VAL A 185 -16.86 -38.50 4.11
C VAL A 185 -16.57 -39.48 2.98
N GLU A 186 -17.56 -39.81 2.17
CA GLU A 186 -17.41 -40.71 1.02
C GLU A 186 -16.45 -40.14 -0.02
N MET A 187 -16.60 -38.86 -0.38
CA MET A 187 -15.71 -38.17 -1.31
C MET A 187 -14.23 -38.21 -0.85
N TYR A 188 -13.95 -37.95 0.44
CA TYR A 188 -12.57 -37.99 0.94
C TYR A 188 -12.00 -39.42 1.07
N ARG A 189 -12.85 -40.43 1.30
CA ARG A 189 -12.43 -41.83 1.23
C ARG A 189 -12.01 -42.22 -0.19
N GLU A 190 -12.77 -41.82 -1.21
CA GLU A 190 -12.40 -42.03 -2.61
C GLU A 190 -11.08 -41.34 -2.98
N ILE A 191 -10.87 -40.11 -2.48
CA ILE A 191 -9.61 -39.39 -2.67
C ILE A 191 -8.44 -40.17 -2.04
N GLY A 192 -8.63 -40.78 -0.87
CA GLY A 192 -7.62 -41.66 -0.26
C GLY A 192 -7.22 -42.83 -1.17
N LEU A 193 -8.19 -43.46 -1.83
CA LEU A 193 -7.94 -44.52 -2.82
C LEU A 193 -7.12 -44.00 -4.01
N VAL A 194 -7.41 -42.79 -4.49
CA VAL A 194 -6.64 -42.15 -5.57
C VAL A 194 -5.20 -41.85 -5.13
N LEU A 195 -4.99 -41.37 -3.90
CA LEU A 195 -3.66 -41.02 -3.37
C LEU A 195 -2.77 -42.25 -3.12
N SER A 196 -3.37 -43.40 -2.81
CA SER A 196 -2.62 -44.66 -2.67
C SER A 196 -1.99 -45.12 -3.98
N ARG A 197 -2.68 -44.94 -5.11
CA ARG A 197 -2.20 -45.33 -6.45
C ARG A 197 -1.48 -44.21 -7.22
N TYR A 198 -1.41 -43.02 -6.64
CA TYR A 198 -0.88 -41.83 -7.31
C TYR A 198 0.61 -41.98 -7.67
N ARG A 199 0.98 -41.61 -8.90
CA ARG A 199 2.39 -41.54 -9.35
C ARG A 199 2.76 -40.18 -9.91
N SER A 200 1.96 -39.67 -10.84
CA SER A 200 2.18 -38.38 -11.49
C SER A 200 0.86 -37.74 -11.90
N GLY A 201 0.88 -36.45 -12.26
CA GLY A 201 -0.28 -35.73 -12.76
C GLY A 201 -0.78 -34.63 -11.83
N LYS A 202 -2.05 -34.25 -11.99
CA LYS A 202 -2.70 -33.23 -11.16
C LYS A 202 -3.40 -33.92 -10.00
N ILE A 203 -3.11 -33.47 -8.78
CA ILE A 203 -3.84 -33.90 -7.59
C ILE A 203 -5.29 -33.41 -7.63
N PRO A 204 -6.25 -34.20 -7.12
CA PRO A 204 -7.64 -33.80 -6.96
C PRO A 204 -7.82 -32.41 -6.36
N LYS A 205 -8.77 -31.64 -6.91
CA LYS A 205 -9.01 -30.25 -6.48
C LYS A 205 -9.46 -30.18 -5.01
N ALA A 206 -10.28 -31.14 -4.56
CA ALA A 206 -10.73 -31.24 -3.17
C ALA A 206 -9.56 -31.33 -2.18
N PHE A 207 -8.53 -32.13 -2.49
CA PHE A 207 -7.32 -32.22 -1.66
C PHE A 207 -6.50 -30.92 -1.64
N LYS A 208 -6.48 -30.15 -2.75
CA LYS A 208 -5.78 -28.84 -2.78
C LYS A 208 -6.42 -27.77 -1.91
N VAL A 209 -7.72 -27.87 -1.64
CA VAL A 209 -8.47 -26.92 -0.81
C VAL A 209 -8.34 -27.26 0.69
N LEU A 210 -7.94 -28.48 1.02
CA LEU A 210 -7.83 -29.01 2.38
C LEU A 210 -7.09 -28.05 3.36
N PRO A 211 -5.93 -27.43 3.01
CA PRO A 211 -5.25 -26.45 3.86
C PRO A 211 -6.04 -25.22 4.31
N LYS A 212 -7.13 -24.90 3.62
CA LYS A 212 -7.96 -23.72 3.91
C LYS A 212 -9.12 -24.03 4.85
N MET A 213 -9.39 -25.31 5.07
CA MET A 213 -10.51 -25.78 5.90
C MET A 213 -10.12 -25.68 7.38
N MET A 214 -11.09 -25.38 8.25
CA MET A 214 -10.85 -25.40 9.70
C MET A 214 -10.63 -26.84 10.20
N ASN A 215 -11.46 -27.78 9.73
CA ASN A 215 -11.42 -29.20 10.14
C ASN A 215 -10.45 -30.03 9.27
N TRP A 216 -9.32 -29.44 8.86
CA TRP A 216 -8.42 -30.07 7.91
C TRP A 216 -7.81 -31.38 8.45
N GLU A 217 -7.52 -31.48 9.75
CA GLU A 217 -6.95 -32.70 10.36
C GLU A 217 -7.90 -33.89 10.26
N GLN A 218 -9.18 -33.69 10.60
CA GLN A 218 -10.21 -34.72 10.50
C GLN A 218 -10.40 -35.17 9.04
N LEU A 219 -10.48 -34.22 8.10
CA LEU A 219 -10.59 -34.53 6.67
C LEU A 219 -9.37 -35.26 6.13
N LEU A 220 -8.18 -34.95 6.65
CA LEU A 220 -6.95 -35.61 6.27
C LEU A 220 -6.90 -37.05 6.79
N TYR A 221 -7.38 -37.28 8.01
CA TYR A 221 -7.48 -38.63 8.58
C TYR A 221 -8.36 -39.54 7.72
N LEU A 222 -9.50 -39.04 7.22
CA LEU A 222 -10.39 -39.80 6.32
C LEU A 222 -9.71 -40.29 5.03
N THR A 223 -8.66 -39.60 4.58
CA THR A 223 -7.89 -40.00 3.39
C THR A 223 -6.84 -41.08 3.65
N ASN A 224 -6.71 -41.56 4.89
CA ASN A 224 -5.78 -42.61 5.33
C ASN A 224 -4.32 -42.37 4.87
N PRO A 225 -3.61 -41.42 5.49
CA PRO A 225 -2.28 -40.98 5.05
C PRO A 225 -1.21 -42.08 5.03
N ASP A 226 -1.36 -43.12 5.86
CA ASP A 226 -0.43 -44.26 5.92
C ASP A 226 -0.38 -45.03 4.59
N LYS A 227 -1.53 -45.12 3.90
CA LYS A 227 -1.66 -45.85 2.63
C LYS A 227 -1.28 -45.01 1.41
N TRP A 228 -0.85 -43.76 1.60
CA TRP A 228 -0.45 -42.94 0.46
C TRP A 228 0.80 -43.46 -0.24
N SER A 229 0.85 -43.24 -1.54
CA SER A 229 2.09 -43.40 -2.30
C SER A 229 3.14 -42.37 -1.87
N ALA A 230 4.44 -42.71 -2.00
CA ALA A 230 5.52 -41.77 -1.74
C ALA A 230 5.42 -40.50 -2.62
N ALA A 231 4.95 -40.64 -3.85
CA ALA A 231 4.70 -39.52 -4.76
C ALA A 231 3.57 -38.60 -4.27
N ALA A 232 2.48 -39.16 -3.72
CA ALA A 232 1.41 -38.39 -3.11
C ALA A 232 1.93 -37.63 -1.88
N MET A 233 2.74 -38.29 -1.04
CA MET A 233 3.31 -37.67 0.16
C MET A 233 4.18 -36.44 -0.16
N TYR A 234 5.02 -36.51 -1.20
CA TYR A 234 5.77 -35.35 -1.69
C TYR A 234 4.86 -34.18 -2.05
N GLN A 235 3.79 -34.47 -2.79
CA GLN A 235 2.90 -33.44 -3.25
C GLN A 235 2.04 -32.85 -2.14
N ALA A 236 1.60 -33.68 -1.19
CA ALA A 236 0.92 -33.26 0.02
C ALA A 236 1.82 -32.29 0.79
N THR A 237 3.05 -32.69 1.11
CA THR A 237 4.03 -31.85 1.79
C THR A 237 4.26 -30.53 1.06
N ARG A 238 4.32 -30.53 -0.28
CA ARG A 238 4.44 -29.29 -1.08
C ARG A 238 3.24 -28.35 -0.91
N ILE A 239 2.03 -28.89 -0.82
CA ILE A 239 0.78 -28.12 -0.65
C ILE A 239 0.67 -27.58 0.79
N PHE A 240 0.89 -28.42 1.80
CA PHE A 240 0.81 -28.02 3.20
C PHE A 240 1.93 -27.03 3.55
N ALA A 241 3.17 -27.28 3.12
CA ALA A 241 4.28 -26.37 3.37
C ALA A 241 4.09 -24.99 2.72
N SER A 242 3.34 -24.86 1.63
CA SER A 242 3.06 -23.55 1.01
C SER A 242 1.91 -22.82 1.70
N ASN A 243 0.81 -23.51 2.00
CA ASN A 243 -0.45 -22.86 2.41
C ASN A 243 -0.66 -22.75 3.94
N LEU A 244 -0.17 -23.69 4.75
CA LEU A 244 -0.44 -23.70 6.21
C LEU A 244 0.41 -22.69 6.98
N HIS A 245 -0.06 -22.22 8.13
CA HIS A 245 0.80 -21.46 9.06
C HIS A 245 1.88 -22.38 9.69
N SER A 246 3.02 -21.83 10.15
CA SER A 246 4.14 -22.64 10.70
C SER A 246 3.72 -23.55 11.85
N ARG A 247 2.83 -23.08 12.73
CA ARG A 247 2.31 -23.85 13.87
C ARG A 247 1.44 -25.04 13.42
N ILE A 248 0.58 -24.82 12.44
CA ILE A 248 -0.33 -25.85 11.92
C ILE A 248 0.47 -26.86 11.07
N CYS A 249 1.42 -26.38 10.28
CA CYS A 249 2.29 -27.22 9.45
C CYS A 249 3.19 -28.13 10.30
N GLN A 250 3.55 -27.70 11.51
CA GLN A 250 4.27 -28.53 12.48
C GLN A 250 3.49 -29.80 12.83
N ARG A 251 2.16 -29.71 13.04
CA ARG A 251 1.30 -30.86 13.34
C ARG A 251 1.27 -31.86 12.19
N PHE A 252 1.13 -31.39 10.95
CA PHE A 252 1.24 -32.23 9.76
C PHE A 252 2.60 -32.96 9.67
N TYR A 253 3.70 -32.26 9.99
CA TYR A 253 5.02 -32.89 9.99
C TYR A 253 5.17 -33.95 11.08
N ASN A 254 4.69 -33.67 12.29
CA ASN A 254 4.84 -34.57 13.43
C ASN A 254 3.95 -35.82 13.29
N LEU A 255 2.68 -35.65 12.90
CA LEU A 255 1.71 -36.74 12.89
C LEU A 255 1.76 -37.62 11.63
N ILE A 256 2.18 -37.07 10.49
CA ILE A 256 2.09 -37.78 9.20
C ILE A 256 3.45 -37.96 8.55
N LEU A 257 4.20 -36.86 8.35
CA LEU A 257 5.42 -36.93 7.56
C LEU A 257 6.54 -37.66 8.32
N LEU A 258 6.73 -37.37 9.61
CA LEU A 258 7.82 -37.94 10.41
C LEU A 258 7.67 -39.46 10.60
N PRO A 259 6.52 -40.02 11.04
CA PRO A 259 6.35 -41.46 11.17
C PRO A 259 6.59 -42.18 9.84
N ARG A 260 6.00 -41.66 8.75
CA ARG A 260 6.17 -42.25 7.43
C ARG A 260 7.62 -42.28 6.96
N LEU A 261 8.43 -41.27 7.30
CA LEU A 261 9.85 -41.27 6.98
C LEU A 261 10.62 -42.34 7.78
N ARG A 262 10.25 -42.56 9.04
CA ARG A 262 10.90 -43.56 9.91
C ARG A 262 10.55 -44.98 9.48
N ASP A 263 9.29 -45.24 9.12
CA ASP A 263 8.84 -46.54 8.63
C ASP A 263 9.60 -46.96 7.37
N ASP A 264 9.67 -46.07 6.36
CA ASP A 264 10.40 -46.34 5.11
C ASP A 264 11.91 -46.62 5.36
N ILE A 265 12.53 -45.90 6.30
CA ILE A 265 13.95 -46.10 6.66
C ILE A 265 14.12 -47.42 7.43
N SER A 266 13.18 -47.77 8.31
CA SER A 266 13.21 -49.02 9.06
C SER A 266 13.07 -50.23 8.13
N GLU A 267 12.14 -50.17 7.17
CA GLU A 267 11.84 -51.24 6.22
C GLU A 267 12.94 -51.39 5.16
N TYR A 268 13.22 -50.33 4.38
CA TYR A 268 14.09 -50.43 3.20
C TYR A 268 15.57 -50.10 3.50
N LYS A 269 15.89 -49.60 4.69
CA LYS A 269 17.22 -49.08 5.09
C LYS A 269 17.77 -47.95 4.21
N LYS A 270 16.98 -47.48 3.24
CA LYS A 270 17.24 -46.36 2.32
C LYS A 270 15.96 -45.56 2.19
N LEU A 271 16.06 -44.24 2.04
CA LEU A 271 14.88 -43.39 1.89
C LEU A 271 14.45 -43.30 0.43
N ASN A 272 13.14 -43.47 0.17
CA ASN A 272 12.55 -43.25 -1.15
C ASN A 272 12.85 -41.84 -1.67
N PHE A 273 13.12 -41.70 -2.97
CA PHE A 273 13.43 -40.41 -3.59
C PHE A 273 12.34 -39.35 -3.40
N HIS A 274 11.05 -39.72 -3.53
CA HIS A 274 9.97 -38.75 -3.33
C HIS A 274 9.85 -38.30 -1.88
N LEU A 275 10.10 -39.19 -0.92
CA LEU A 275 10.13 -38.82 0.50
C LEU A 275 11.34 -37.94 0.82
N PHE A 276 12.49 -38.20 0.20
CA PHE A 276 13.64 -37.31 0.28
C PHE A 276 13.33 -35.91 -0.28
N GLN A 277 12.63 -35.83 -1.42
CA GLN A 277 12.14 -34.56 -1.96
C GLN A 277 11.10 -33.89 -1.04
N ALA A 278 10.25 -34.67 -0.37
CA ALA A 278 9.26 -34.18 0.58
C ALA A 278 9.96 -33.51 1.77
N LEU A 279 10.97 -34.19 2.32
CA LEU A 279 11.79 -33.69 3.42
C LEU A 279 12.53 -32.40 3.03
N HIS A 280 13.13 -32.36 1.82
CA HIS A 280 13.76 -31.15 1.31
C HIS A 280 12.75 -30.00 1.11
N LYS A 281 11.51 -30.32 0.71
CA LYS A 281 10.46 -29.30 0.58
C LYS A 281 9.96 -28.80 1.94
N ALA A 282 9.96 -29.65 2.97
CA ALA A 282 9.54 -29.29 4.32
C ALA A 282 10.43 -28.19 4.94
N ILE A 283 11.74 -28.21 4.64
CA ILE A 283 12.72 -27.22 5.16
C ILE A 283 12.43 -25.78 4.70
N TYR A 284 11.68 -25.57 3.61
CA TYR A 284 11.27 -24.22 3.18
C TYR A 284 10.47 -23.48 4.26
N LYS A 285 9.90 -24.20 5.24
CA LYS A 285 9.40 -23.64 6.50
C LYS A 285 10.27 -24.11 7.68
N PRO A 286 11.40 -23.44 7.95
CA PRO A 286 12.40 -23.93 8.91
C PRO A 286 11.85 -24.03 10.34
N GLN A 287 10.99 -23.09 10.76
CA GLN A 287 10.38 -23.13 12.09
C GLN A 287 9.52 -24.39 12.31
N ALA A 288 8.69 -24.75 11.33
CA ALA A 288 7.85 -25.94 11.38
C ALA A 288 8.71 -27.22 11.26
N PHE A 289 9.73 -27.19 10.40
CA PHE A 289 10.65 -28.30 10.21
C PHE A 289 11.42 -28.65 11.49
N PHE A 290 12.02 -27.66 12.15
CA PHE A 290 12.77 -27.92 13.39
C PHE A 290 11.87 -28.43 14.50
N LYS A 291 10.72 -27.80 14.73
CA LYS A 291 9.79 -28.21 15.81
C LYS A 291 8.99 -29.47 15.52
N GLY A 292 8.78 -29.82 14.25
CA GLY A 292 7.90 -30.91 13.83
C GLY A 292 8.64 -32.15 13.32
N ILE A 293 9.93 -32.03 12.99
CA ILE A 293 10.75 -33.14 12.48
C ILE A 293 12.01 -33.29 13.32
N LEU A 294 12.90 -32.28 13.30
CA LEU A 294 14.25 -32.47 13.85
C LEU A 294 14.27 -32.60 15.37
N LEU A 295 13.62 -31.69 16.10
CA LEU A 295 13.63 -31.70 17.57
C LEU A 295 12.88 -32.92 18.13
N PRO A 296 11.66 -33.28 17.66
CA PRO A 296 11.01 -34.53 18.10
C PRO A 296 11.86 -35.78 17.82
N LEU A 297 12.58 -35.82 16.69
CA LEU A 297 13.47 -36.93 16.35
C LEU A 297 14.67 -37.02 17.31
N CYS A 298 15.23 -35.88 17.72
CA CYS A 298 16.30 -35.82 18.72
C CYS A 298 15.79 -36.14 20.13
N GLU A 299 14.60 -35.67 20.49
CA GLU A 299 13.97 -35.85 21.81
C GLU A 299 13.48 -37.28 22.03
N SER A 300 13.06 -37.99 20.97
CA SER A 300 12.53 -39.36 21.12
C SER A 300 13.56 -40.38 21.59
N GLY A 301 14.87 -40.06 21.57
CA GLY A 301 15.98 -40.96 21.95
C GLY A 301 16.21 -42.17 21.03
N THR A 302 15.19 -42.58 20.27
CA THR A 302 15.19 -43.71 19.34
C THR A 302 15.81 -43.42 17.98
N CYS A 303 16.42 -42.25 17.77
CA CYS A 303 17.01 -41.86 16.48
C CYS A 303 18.28 -42.67 16.18
N THR A 304 18.23 -43.47 15.13
CA THR A 304 19.36 -44.26 14.65
C THR A 304 20.37 -43.40 13.87
N LEU A 305 21.62 -43.86 13.75
CA LEU A 305 22.66 -43.17 12.96
C LEU A 305 22.30 -43.10 11.46
N ARG A 306 21.59 -44.11 10.93
CA ARG A 306 21.14 -44.11 9.53
C ARG A 306 20.07 -43.04 9.28
N GLU A 307 19.10 -42.90 10.17
CA GLU A 307 18.16 -41.79 10.11
C GLU A 307 18.93 -40.45 10.17
N ALA A 308 19.79 -40.27 11.17
CA ALA A 308 20.54 -39.04 11.37
C ALA A 308 21.38 -38.63 10.14
N THR A 309 22.03 -39.59 9.46
CA THR A 309 22.78 -39.32 8.23
C THR A 309 21.89 -38.89 7.06
N ILE A 310 20.70 -39.50 6.90
CA ILE A 310 19.75 -39.13 5.85
C ILE A 310 19.18 -37.73 6.12
N PHE A 311 18.60 -37.49 7.30
CA PHE A 311 18.06 -36.18 7.68
C PHE A 311 19.15 -35.10 7.65
N GLY A 312 20.33 -35.43 8.15
CA GLY A 312 21.52 -34.57 8.14
C GLY A 312 21.95 -34.18 6.72
N SER A 313 21.91 -35.12 5.76
CA SER A 313 22.25 -34.82 4.36
C SER A 313 21.31 -33.79 3.72
N VAL A 314 20.02 -33.80 4.09
CA VAL A 314 19.05 -32.79 3.63
C VAL A 314 19.36 -31.44 4.27
N LEU A 315 19.65 -31.43 5.57
CA LEU A 315 20.03 -30.22 6.31
C LEU A 315 21.29 -29.57 5.72
N ALA A 316 22.28 -30.39 5.34
CA ALA A 316 23.51 -29.96 4.70
C ALA A 316 23.29 -29.34 3.30
N LYS A 317 22.31 -29.83 2.53
CA LYS A 317 21.98 -29.30 1.19
C LYS A 317 21.09 -28.06 1.23
N ALA A 318 20.17 -27.98 2.19
CA ALA A 318 19.21 -26.89 2.24
C ALA A 318 19.80 -25.58 2.78
N SER A 319 19.33 -24.44 2.27
CA SER A 319 19.64 -23.12 2.83
C SER A 319 18.69 -22.83 4.00
N ILE A 320 19.24 -22.52 5.18
CA ILE A 320 18.48 -22.33 6.42
C ILE A 320 18.78 -20.94 6.97
N PRO A 321 17.78 -20.15 7.39
CA PRO A 321 18.03 -18.88 8.06
C PRO A 321 18.81 -19.07 9.37
N MET A 322 19.81 -18.23 9.58
CA MET A 322 20.75 -18.25 10.72
C MET A 322 20.04 -18.36 12.08
N LEU A 323 19.03 -17.54 12.34
CA LEU A 323 18.34 -17.51 13.64
C LEU A 323 17.67 -18.84 13.99
N HIS A 324 17.07 -19.51 13.01
CA HIS A 324 16.42 -20.80 13.24
C HIS A 324 17.46 -21.90 13.49
N ALA A 325 18.59 -21.87 12.77
CA ALA A 325 19.69 -22.80 13.00
C ALA A 325 20.32 -22.59 14.39
N ALA A 326 20.51 -21.34 14.83
CA ALA A 326 21.05 -21.01 16.15
C ALA A 326 20.15 -21.53 17.29
N VAL A 327 18.84 -21.34 17.17
CA VAL A 327 17.88 -21.86 18.17
C VAL A 327 17.86 -23.39 18.18
N ALA A 328 17.92 -24.04 17.01
CA ALA A 328 18.00 -25.49 16.92
C ALA A 328 19.29 -26.03 17.56
N MET A 329 20.45 -25.42 17.29
CA MET A 329 21.72 -25.78 17.92
C MET A 329 21.67 -25.63 19.44
N LEU A 330 21.14 -24.51 19.95
CA LEU A 330 20.98 -24.29 21.39
C LEU A 330 20.12 -25.40 22.03
N LYS A 331 19.01 -25.79 21.37
CA LYS A 331 18.13 -26.84 21.87
C LYS A 331 18.80 -28.22 21.86
N ILE A 332 19.43 -28.60 20.75
CA ILE A 332 20.14 -29.89 20.65
C ILE A 332 21.33 -29.94 21.63
N ALA A 333 22.04 -28.83 21.84
CA ALA A 333 23.14 -28.75 22.81
C ALA A 333 22.67 -28.95 24.26
N ASN A 334 21.45 -28.52 24.58
CA ASN A 334 20.88 -28.70 25.91
C ASN A 334 20.30 -30.10 26.15
N MET A 335 19.95 -30.83 25.09
CA MET A 335 19.43 -32.20 25.16
C MET A 335 20.50 -33.20 25.62
N GLU A 336 20.03 -34.40 25.95
CA GLU A 336 20.91 -35.53 26.26
C GLU A 336 21.76 -35.95 25.06
N TYR A 337 22.92 -36.49 25.40
CA TYR A 337 23.89 -36.93 24.41
C TYR A 337 23.42 -38.21 23.71
N THR A 338 23.37 -38.14 22.38
CA THR A 338 23.28 -39.32 21.51
C THR A 338 24.23 -39.13 20.33
N GLY A 339 24.76 -40.23 19.78
CA GLY A 339 25.64 -40.17 18.60
C GLY A 339 24.96 -39.49 17.40
N SER A 340 23.65 -39.63 17.29
CA SER A 340 22.81 -38.96 16.29
C SER A 340 22.74 -37.44 16.48
N ASN A 341 22.60 -36.96 17.72
CA ASN A 341 22.56 -35.53 18.04
C ASN A 341 23.87 -34.82 17.69
N SER A 342 25.02 -35.45 17.95
CA SER A 342 26.32 -34.88 17.57
C SER A 342 26.53 -34.77 16.06
N LEU A 343 25.95 -35.69 15.28
CA LEU A 343 25.97 -35.59 13.82
C LEU A 343 25.19 -34.35 13.35
N PHE A 344 24.01 -34.10 13.91
CA PHE A 344 23.22 -32.90 13.59
C PHE A 344 23.93 -31.61 14.01
N LEU A 345 24.53 -31.58 15.20
CA LEU A 345 25.33 -30.43 15.65
C LEU A 345 26.50 -30.15 14.69
N ARG A 346 27.26 -31.18 14.32
CA ARG A 346 28.36 -31.04 13.36
C ARG A 346 27.88 -30.44 12.04
N ILE A 347 26.80 -30.97 11.47
CA ILE A 347 26.25 -30.49 10.18
C ILE A 347 25.77 -29.03 10.27
N LEU A 348 25.17 -28.63 11.39
CA LEU A 348 24.74 -27.24 11.60
C LEU A 348 25.91 -26.28 11.81
N ILE A 349 26.97 -26.72 12.48
CA ILE A 349 28.22 -25.97 12.63
C ILE A 349 28.93 -25.81 11.27
N ASP A 350 28.94 -26.88 10.45
CA ASP A 350 29.53 -26.88 9.11
C ASP A 350 28.83 -25.92 8.13
N LYS A 351 27.65 -25.37 8.48
CA LYS A 351 27.01 -24.27 7.74
C LYS A 351 27.71 -22.93 7.87
N LYS A 352 28.60 -22.77 8.86
CA LYS A 352 29.44 -21.57 9.06
C LYS A 352 28.61 -20.29 9.23
N TYR A 353 27.54 -20.37 10.02
CA TYR A 353 26.76 -19.19 10.37
C TYR A 353 27.49 -18.34 11.42
N SER A 354 27.19 -17.05 11.49
CA SER A 354 27.55 -16.24 12.65
C SER A 354 26.54 -16.53 13.76
N LEU A 355 27.02 -17.00 14.92
CA LEU A 355 26.14 -17.40 16.02
C LEU A 355 26.01 -16.29 17.08
N PRO A 356 24.81 -16.12 17.67
CA PRO A 356 24.67 -15.34 18.89
C PRO A 356 25.49 -15.97 20.04
N TYR A 357 26.07 -15.13 20.90
CA TYR A 357 26.90 -15.58 22.04
C TYR A 357 26.22 -16.64 22.90
N ARG A 358 24.92 -16.47 23.19
CA ARG A 358 24.13 -17.46 23.95
C ARG A 358 24.13 -18.87 23.31
N ALA A 359 24.17 -18.97 21.98
CA ALA A 359 24.23 -20.25 21.30
C ALA A 359 25.65 -20.85 21.36
N ILE A 360 26.68 -20.01 21.30
CA ILE A 360 28.08 -20.42 21.48
C ILE A 360 28.29 -20.93 22.91
N ASP A 361 27.81 -20.20 23.92
CA ASP A 361 27.90 -20.60 25.33
C ASP A 361 27.19 -21.93 25.57
N ALA A 362 26.01 -22.13 24.97
CA ALA A 362 25.30 -23.41 25.05
C ALA A 362 26.10 -24.57 24.42
N LEU A 363 26.77 -24.34 23.29
CA LEU A 363 27.64 -25.35 22.66
C LEU A 363 28.88 -25.65 23.50
N VAL A 364 29.54 -24.62 24.04
CA VAL A 364 30.67 -24.80 24.96
C VAL A 364 30.23 -25.60 26.19
N ASN A 365 29.11 -25.21 26.81
CA ASN A 365 28.55 -25.93 27.95
C ASN A 365 28.20 -27.38 27.60
N HIS A 366 27.68 -27.65 26.40
CA HIS A 366 27.43 -29.01 25.95
C HIS A 366 28.71 -29.85 25.96
N TYR A 367 29.81 -29.36 25.38
CA TYR A 367 31.08 -30.10 25.36
C TYR A 367 31.69 -30.25 26.76
N LEU A 368 31.59 -29.23 27.62
CA LEU A 368 32.14 -29.27 28.97
C LEU A 368 31.41 -30.26 29.91
N ARG A 369 30.16 -30.62 29.63
CA ARG A 369 29.43 -31.66 30.39
C ARG A 369 30.18 -33.00 30.39
N PHE A 370 30.86 -33.31 29.29
CA PHE A 370 31.60 -34.57 29.12
C PHE A 370 32.95 -34.61 29.84
N ARG A 371 33.35 -33.54 30.53
CA ARG A 371 34.59 -33.52 31.34
C ARG A 371 34.55 -34.55 32.47
N LYS A 372 33.36 -34.82 33.03
CA LYS A 372 33.14 -35.75 34.14
C LYS A 372 32.70 -37.15 33.66
N GLU A 373 32.51 -37.35 32.37
CA GLU A 373 32.01 -38.62 31.85
C GLU A 373 33.18 -39.58 31.58
N GLU A 374 33.09 -40.80 32.14
CA GLU A 374 34.12 -41.83 32.02
C GLU A 374 34.02 -42.66 30.73
N ARG A 375 32.92 -42.52 29.97
CA ARG A 375 32.69 -43.26 28.73
C ARG A 375 33.62 -42.76 27.64
N GLN A 376 34.12 -43.69 26.81
CA GLN A 376 34.84 -43.34 25.59
C GLN A 376 33.88 -42.76 24.55
N LEU A 377 34.13 -41.53 24.13
CA LEU A 377 33.25 -40.84 23.19
C LEU A 377 33.51 -41.27 21.74
N PRO A 378 32.44 -41.48 20.94
CA PRO A 378 32.57 -41.78 19.51
C PRO A 378 33.34 -40.73 18.71
N VAL A 379 33.96 -41.16 17.61
CA VAL A 379 34.65 -40.27 16.64
C VAL A 379 33.78 -39.11 16.17
N LEU A 380 32.46 -39.32 16.02
CA LEU A 380 31.51 -38.28 15.61
C LEU A 380 31.46 -37.10 16.60
N TRP A 381 31.67 -37.36 17.89
CA TRP A 381 31.73 -36.31 18.90
C TRP A 381 33.00 -35.46 18.74
N HIS A 382 34.17 -36.11 18.58
CA HIS A 382 35.43 -35.41 18.34
C HIS A 382 35.40 -34.60 17.03
N GLN A 383 34.78 -35.13 15.97
CA GLN A 383 34.58 -34.39 14.72
C GLN A 383 33.68 -33.16 14.89
N SER A 384 32.63 -33.25 15.72
CA SER A 384 31.77 -32.13 16.05
C SER A 384 32.53 -31.04 16.81
N LEU A 385 33.35 -31.43 17.80
CA LEU A 385 34.22 -30.52 18.56
C LEU A 385 35.27 -29.85 17.66
N LEU A 386 35.88 -30.59 16.74
CA LEU A 386 36.81 -30.03 15.76
C LEU A 386 36.13 -29.01 14.84
N ALA A 387 34.94 -29.32 14.33
CA ALA A 387 34.17 -28.38 13.51
C ALA A 387 33.85 -27.09 14.29
N PHE A 388 33.52 -27.20 15.58
CA PHE A 388 33.32 -26.05 16.46
C PHE A 388 34.60 -25.21 16.60
N ALA A 389 35.72 -25.84 16.94
CA ALA A 389 37.01 -25.16 17.13
C ALA A 389 37.49 -24.47 15.84
N GLN A 390 37.35 -25.11 14.68
CA GLN A 390 37.75 -24.52 13.39
C GLN A 390 36.95 -23.24 13.03
N ARG A 391 35.68 -23.14 13.47
CA ARG A 391 34.79 -22.04 13.05
C ARG A 391 34.66 -20.94 14.10
N TYR A 392 34.53 -21.29 15.37
CA TYR A 392 34.18 -20.35 16.44
C TYR A 392 35.34 -20.04 17.40
N LYS A 393 36.59 -20.38 17.06
CA LYS A 393 37.79 -20.09 17.89
C LYS A 393 37.97 -18.62 18.29
N ASN A 394 37.48 -17.68 17.47
CA ASN A 394 37.60 -16.24 17.73
C ASN A 394 36.43 -15.68 18.56
N ASP A 395 35.34 -16.45 18.71
CA ASP A 395 34.11 -16.00 19.38
C ASP A 395 33.97 -16.55 20.81
N ILE A 396 34.95 -17.35 21.28
CA ILE A 396 35.00 -17.93 22.64
C ILE A 396 35.84 -17.08 23.60
N SER A 397 35.44 -17.07 24.88
CA SER A 397 36.22 -16.45 25.96
C SER A 397 37.51 -17.23 26.25
N ASN A 398 38.51 -16.58 26.84
CA ASN A 398 39.76 -17.22 27.25
C ASN A 398 39.52 -18.32 28.31
N GLU A 399 38.59 -18.10 29.24
CA GLU A 399 38.20 -19.09 30.25
C GLU A 399 37.52 -20.32 29.63
N GLN A 400 36.63 -20.09 28.66
CA GLN A 400 36.00 -21.16 27.90
C GLN A 400 37.04 -21.95 27.10
N ARG A 401 38.05 -21.26 26.53
CA ARG A 401 39.15 -21.89 25.79
C ARG A 401 40.01 -22.77 26.68
N SER A 402 40.43 -22.29 27.85
CA SER A 402 41.23 -23.09 28.79
C SER A 402 40.43 -24.31 29.27
N ALA A 403 39.14 -24.15 29.56
CA ALA A 403 38.26 -25.26 29.93
C ALA A 403 38.13 -26.32 28.81
N LEU A 404 38.05 -25.90 27.54
CA LEU A 404 38.03 -26.83 26.40
C LEU A 404 39.38 -27.53 26.19
N LEU A 405 40.51 -26.85 26.43
CA LEU A 405 41.82 -27.49 26.40
C LEU A 405 41.99 -28.52 27.52
N GLU A 406 41.47 -28.24 28.72
CA GLU A 406 41.42 -29.23 29.81
C GLU A 406 40.56 -30.44 29.42
N LEU A 407 39.41 -30.22 28.77
CA LEU A 407 38.56 -31.30 28.27
C LEU A 407 39.32 -32.22 27.30
N THR A 408 40.12 -31.66 26.39
CA THR A 408 40.90 -32.48 25.42
C THR A 408 41.97 -33.36 26.06
N LYS A 409 42.41 -33.05 27.29
CA LYS A 409 43.34 -33.91 28.04
C LYS A 409 42.64 -35.14 28.61
N VAL A 410 41.38 -34.98 29.02
CA VAL A 410 40.56 -36.07 29.58
C VAL A 410 40.00 -36.94 28.45
N GLN A 411 39.35 -36.31 27.47
CA GLN A 411 38.71 -36.97 26.34
C GLN A 411 39.59 -36.82 25.09
N ASN A 412 40.43 -37.83 24.83
CA ASN A 412 41.44 -37.79 23.77
C ASN A 412 41.13 -38.73 22.60
N HIS A 413 41.54 -38.30 21.40
CA HIS A 413 41.51 -39.09 20.18
C HIS A 413 42.83 -38.86 19.43
N TYR A 414 43.50 -39.94 19.03
CA TYR A 414 44.85 -39.92 18.47
C TYR A 414 45.05 -38.94 17.29
N HIS A 415 44.14 -38.94 16.31
CA HIS A 415 44.24 -38.05 15.14
C HIS A 415 43.58 -36.65 15.30
N ILE A 416 42.38 -36.57 15.88
CA ILE A 416 41.56 -35.35 15.87
C ILE A 416 41.95 -34.37 16.97
N THR A 417 42.26 -34.87 18.18
CA THR A 417 42.54 -34.01 19.33
C THR A 417 43.72 -33.06 19.12
N PRO A 418 44.86 -33.48 18.50
CA PRO A 418 45.95 -32.55 18.16
C PRO A 418 45.50 -31.39 17.27
N GLU A 419 44.60 -31.63 16.31
CA GLU A 419 44.05 -30.58 15.45
C GLU A 419 43.15 -29.61 16.22
N VAL A 420 42.32 -30.13 17.13
CA VAL A 420 41.47 -29.29 18.00
C VAL A 420 42.34 -28.34 18.83
N CYS A 421 43.38 -28.87 19.47
CA CYS A 421 44.31 -28.09 20.28
C CYS A 421 45.02 -27.01 19.43
N ARG A 422 45.49 -27.36 18.24
CA ARG A 422 46.11 -26.42 17.30
C ARG A 422 45.15 -25.28 16.94
N GLU A 423 43.90 -25.59 16.62
CA GLU A 423 42.91 -24.56 16.26
C GLU A 423 42.57 -23.64 17.43
N LEU A 424 42.37 -24.19 18.64
CA LEU A 424 42.07 -23.39 19.83
C LEU A 424 43.24 -22.47 20.22
N MET A 425 44.49 -22.95 20.11
CA MET A 425 45.70 -22.16 20.39
C MET A 425 45.95 -21.08 19.34
N SER A 426 45.51 -21.28 18.09
CA SER A 426 45.65 -20.30 17.00
C SER A 426 44.72 -19.07 17.11
N ALA A 427 43.81 -19.05 18.09
CA ALA A 427 42.82 -17.99 18.25
C ALA A 427 43.48 -16.64 18.57
N LYS A 428 43.08 -15.58 17.85
CA LYS A 428 43.58 -14.22 18.11
C LYS A 428 42.83 -13.60 19.30
N LYS A 429 43.55 -12.88 20.17
CA LYS A 429 42.96 -12.06 21.23
C LYS A 429 42.12 -10.96 20.57
N LYS A 430 40.83 -10.85 20.91
CA LYS A 430 40.10 -9.59 20.71
C LYS A 430 40.72 -8.63 21.71
N GLU A 431 41.55 -7.69 21.24
CA GLU A 431 41.90 -6.54 22.08
C GLU A 431 40.59 -5.87 22.50
N ASN A 432 40.46 -5.60 23.79
CA ASN A 432 39.29 -4.93 24.34
C ASN A 432 39.29 -3.50 23.76
N GLU A 433 38.53 -3.27 22.69
CA GLU A 433 38.18 -1.95 22.15
C GLU A 433 37.25 -1.15 23.11
N THR A 434 37.36 -1.36 24.42
CA THR A 434 36.55 -0.66 25.42
C THR A 434 37.26 0.52 26.06
N ASP A 435 38.60 0.62 25.97
CA ASP A 435 39.34 1.72 26.63
C ASP A 435 39.90 2.78 25.65
N GLY A 436 39.96 2.49 24.34
CA GLY A 436 40.41 3.44 23.31
C GLY A 436 39.29 4.21 22.60
N MET A 437 38.02 3.84 22.80
CA MET A 437 36.89 4.38 22.04
C MET A 437 36.44 5.77 22.51
N PHE A 438 36.81 6.19 23.73
CA PHE A 438 36.33 7.46 24.30
C PHE A 438 37.14 8.70 23.89
N GLN A 439 38.41 8.57 23.47
CA GLN A 439 39.25 9.75 23.17
C GLN A 439 39.48 10.01 21.67
N LEU A 440 39.29 9.02 20.79
CA LEU A 440 39.46 9.20 19.34
C LEU A 440 38.16 9.51 18.58
N TRP A 441 37.03 9.65 19.29
CA TRP A 441 35.73 9.96 18.69
C TRP A 441 35.50 11.45 18.38
N CYS A 442 36.47 12.31 18.67
CA CYS A 442 36.38 13.76 18.45
C CYS A 442 37.12 14.30 17.22
N ALA A 443 38.02 13.56 16.55
CA ALA A 443 38.91 14.19 15.57
C ALA A 443 38.67 13.86 14.09
N ASP A 444 37.96 12.79 13.69
CA ASP A 444 38.03 12.35 12.28
C ASP A 444 36.71 11.90 11.63
N LYS A 445 35.73 12.82 11.57
CA LYS A 445 34.44 12.64 10.87
C LYS A 445 34.40 13.17 9.44
N GLN A 446 35.55 13.34 8.77
CA GLN A 446 35.56 13.78 7.36
C GLN A 446 36.07 12.73 6.36
N ILE A 447 36.80 11.69 6.78
CA ILE A 447 37.48 10.79 5.83
C ILE A 447 36.80 9.41 5.67
N THR A 448 36.08 8.92 6.68
CA THR A 448 35.44 7.58 6.65
C THR A 448 34.13 7.50 5.85
N ALA A 449 33.58 8.63 5.38
CA ALA A 449 32.42 8.64 4.48
C ALA A 449 32.76 8.26 3.03
N ARG A 450 34.06 8.21 2.66
CA ARG A 450 34.50 7.90 1.29
C ARG A 450 34.91 6.44 1.07
N LEU A 451 35.28 5.70 2.11
CA LEU A 451 35.79 4.33 1.99
C LEU A 451 34.75 3.22 2.24
N LEU A 452 33.60 3.54 2.82
CA LEU A 452 32.50 2.56 3.01
C LEU A 452 31.40 2.64 1.93
N TYR A 453 31.72 3.16 0.74
CA TYR A 453 30.75 3.29 -0.35
C TYR A 453 30.62 2.03 -1.24
N ASN A 454 31.37 0.95 -1.00
CA ASN A 454 31.41 -0.20 -1.92
C ASN A 454 31.17 -1.60 -1.30
N ALA A 455 30.47 -1.71 -0.16
CA ALA A 455 30.24 -3.01 0.49
C ALA A 455 28.77 -3.41 0.73
N TYR A 456 27.81 -2.74 0.07
CA TYR A 456 26.45 -3.29 -0.04
C TYR A 456 26.29 -3.96 -1.39
N ALA A 457 26.67 -5.24 -1.42
CA ALA A 457 26.38 -6.14 -2.55
C ALA A 457 24.90 -6.06 -2.87
N GLU A 458 24.60 -5.44 -4.00
CA GLU A 458 23.30 -5.43 -4.62
C GLU A 458 22.90 -6.88 -4.90
N TYR A 459 21.85 -7.37 -4.23
CA TYR A 459 21.10 -8.49 -4.75
C TYR A 459 20.54 -8.07 -6.11
N TYR A 460 21.21 -8.48 -7.19
CA TYR A 460 20.69 -8.44 -8.56
C TYR A 460 19.53 -9.42 -8.68
N VAL A 461 18.38 -9.02 -8.13
CA VAL A 461 17.10 -9.48 -8.66
C VAL A 461 16.98 -8.83 -10.02
N GLN A 462 16.84 -9.63 -11.09
CA GLN A 462 16.38 -9.14 -12.38
C GLN A 462 15.01 -8.47 -12.20
N LYS A 463 15.02 -7.19 -11.84
CA LYS A 463 13.86 -6.32 -11.98
C LYS A 463 13.69 -6.13 -13.47
N ARG A 464 12.61 -6.67 -14.04
CA ARG A 464 12.01 -6.10 -15.26
C ARG A 464 12.06 -4.58 -15.09
N MET A 465 12.70 -3.87 -16.01
CA MET A 465 12.92 -2.42 -15.92
C MET A 465 11.64 -1.72 -15.43
N ARG A 466 11.61 -1.35 -14.15
CA ARG A 466 10.60 -0.47 -13.59
C ARG A 466 10.89 0.93 -14.13
N ARG A 467 9.86 1.69 -14.49
CA ARG A 467 10.01 3.03 -15.09
C ARG A 467 10.93 3.92 -14.24
N ARG A 468 11.79 4.69 -14.92
CA ARG A 468 12.74 5.67 -14.35
C ARG A 468 12.08 6.72 -13.43
N THR A 469 10.76 6.86 -13.49
CA THR A 469 9.94 7.85 -12.77
C THR A 469 9.36 7.36 -11.44
N LEU A 470 9.46 6.06 -11.12
CA LEU A 470 8.87 5.47 -9.90
C LEU A 470 9.89 5.19 -8.80
N THR A 471 11.18 5.33 -9.09
CA THR A 471 12.22 5.36 -8.07
C THR A 471 12.19 6.73 -7.40
N PRO A 472 11.97 6.82 -6.06
CA PRO A 472 12.32 8.05 -5.36
C PRO A 472 13.79 8.33 -5.68
N PRO A 473 14.15 9.59 -5.89
CA PRO A 473 15.50 9.91 -6.29
C PRO A 473 16.52 9.38 -5.27
N PRO A 474 17.73 8.95 -5.69
CA PRO A 474 18.69 8.26 -4.83
C PRO A 474 19.06 9.00 -3.53
N TRP A 475 18.92 10.33 -3.50
CA TRP A 475 19.24 11.16 -2.34
C TRP A 475 18.06 11.34 -1.36
N VAL A 476 16.85 10.87 -1.69
CA VAL A 476 15.75 10.81 -0.73
C VAL A 476 15.92 9.51 0.06
N PRO A 477 16.16 9.58 1.38
CA PRO A 477 16.27 8.37 2.20
C PRO A 477 14.98 7.55 2.03
N LYS A 478 15.13 6.23 1.94
CA LYS A 478 13.98 5.32 1.90
C LYS A 478 13.14 5.58 3.15
N LYS A 479 11.86 5.88 2.97
CA LYS A 479 10.92 6.18 4.06
C LYS A 479 10.67 4.95 4.93
N GLU A 480 10.45 3.82 4.25
CA GLU A 480 10.12 2.56 4.88
C GLU A 480 11.16 1.51 4.47
N GLN A 481 11.80 0.94 5.47
CA GLN A 481 12.31 -0.43 5.41
C GLN A 481 11.57 -1.15 6.54
N ASN A 482 11.02 -2.33 6.27
CA ASN A 482 10.51 -3.21 7.34
C ASN A 482 11.70 -3.72 8.16
N ILE A 483 12.31 -2.83 8.93
CA ILE A 483 13.25 -3.16 9.99
C ILE A 483 12.38 -3.09 11.23
N ILE A 484 11.76 -4.21 11.57
CA ILE A 484 11.28 -4.38 12.94
C ILE A 484 12.57 -4.50 13.75
N GLU A 485 13.05 -3.39 14.30
CA GLU A 485 14.05 -3.46 15.36
C GLU A 485 13.42 -4.35 16.45
N PRO A 486 14.05 -5.49 16.83
CA PRO A 486 13.51 -6.35 17.85
C PRO A 486 13.69 -5.62 19.19
N ILE A 487 12.71 -4.78 19.53
CA ILE A 487 12.63 -4.14 20.84
C ILE A 487 12.18 -5.22 21.82
N GLU A 488 12.94 -5.41 22.89
CA GLU A 488 12.62 -6.33 23.96
C GLU A 488 11.22 -6.02 24.54
N PRO A 489 10.39 -7.02 24.88
CA PRO A 489 9.03 -6.78 25.36
C PRO A 489 8.95 -5.82 26.56
N SER A 490 9.95 -5.87 27.45
CA SER A 490 10.10 -4.97 28.60
C SER A 490 10.32 -3.51 28.18
N THR A 491 11.26 -3.26 27.26
CA THR A 491 11.54 -1.93 26.70
C THR A 491 10.33 -1.36 25.96
N ARG A 492 9.54 -2.22 25.32
CA ARG A 492 8.30 -1.79 24.64
C ARG A 492 7.23 -1.31 25.61
N VAL A 493 7.07 -1.98 26.75
CA VAL A 493 6.14 -1.56 27.82
C VAL A 493 6.59 -0.24 28.43
N LEU A 494 7.89 -0.09 28.72
CA LEU A 494 8.47 1.16 29.21
C LEU A 494 8.28 2.31 28.23
N LEU A 495 8.53 2.10 26.93
CA LEU A 495 8.26 3.10 25.89
C LEU A 495 6.78 3.46 25.80
N GLN A 496 5.87 2.49 25.96
CA GLN A 496 4.43 2.76 25.97
C GLN A 496 4.01 3.57 27.20
N GLN A 497 4.59 3.28 28.36
CA GLN A 497 4.39 4.07 29.58
C GLN A 497 4.94 5.48 29.40
N PHE A 498 6.14 5.62 28.81
CA PHE A 498 6.75 6.92 28.53
C PHE A 498 5.93 7.75 27.55
N ILE A 499 5.45 7.15 26.46
CA ILE A 499 4.55 7.83 25.49
C ILE A 499 3.21 8.20 26.14
N LYS A 500 2.67 7.36 27.03
CA LYS A 500 1.44 7.65 27.77
C LYS A 500 1.64 8.79 28.77
N LEU A 501 2.82 8.89 29.37
CA LEU A 501 3.24 10.00 30.22
C LEU A 501 3.49 11.27 29.40
N GLU A 502 4.20 11.22 28.27
CA GLU A 502 4.37 12.35 27.36
C GLU A 502 3.04 12.88 26.81
N LYS A 503 2.09 12.00 26.49
CA LYS A 503 0.74 12.39 26.09
C LYS A 503 -0.09 13.00 27.23
N LYS A 504 0.20 12.63 28.48
CA LYS A 504 -0.38 13.29 29.67
C LYS A 504 0.29 14.63 29.97
N VAL A 505 1.57 14.79 29.63
CA VAL A 505 2.40 15.94 30.00
C VAL A 505 2.40 17.04 28.93
N ASN A 506 2.08 16.76 27.67
CA ASN A 506 2.10 17.79 26.63
C ASN A 506 0.75 18.51 26.41
N ALA A 507 0.51 19.51 27.26
CA ALA A 507 0.51 20.91 26.82
C ALA A 507 1.76 21.60 27.42
N PRO A 508 2.31 22.64 26.79
CA PRO A 508 3.68 22.68 26.26
C PRO A 508 4.79 22.57 27.34
N VAL A 509 5.64 21.54 27.24
CA VAL A 509 6.99 21.56 27.85
C VAL A 509 8.01 21.34 26.73
N ILE A 510 8.18 22.38 25.93
CA ILE A 510 9.36 22.53 25.08
C ILE A 510 10.47 23.08 25.99
N ARG A 511 11.55 22.28 26.15
CA ARG A 511 12.88 22.58 26.74
C ARG A 511 13.02 22.38 28.26
N ALA A 512 13.60 21.24 28.64
CA ALA A 512 14.67 21.15 29.65
C ALA A 512 15.22 19.72 29.73
N ASN A 513 16.21 19.38 28.90
CA ASN A 513 17.16 18.33 29.24
C ASN A 513 18.58 18.88 29.04
N PRO A 514 19.31 19.25 30.10
CA PRO A 514 20.63 19.88 29.99
C PRO A 514 21.72 18.94 29.45
N TYR A 515 21.45 17.62 29.40
CA TYR A 515 22.44 16.60 29.07
C TYR A 515 22.38 16.07 27.63
N MET A 516 21.43 16.51 26.81
CA MET A 516 21.54 16.37 25.35
C MET A 516 22.13 17.66 24.81
N SER A 517 23.44 17.67 24.53
CA SER A 517 24.02 18.75 23.74
C SER A 517 23.29 18.80 22.39
N PHE A 518 22.54 19.89 22.18
CA PHE A 518 22.03 20.23 20.87
C PHE A 518 23.23 20.27 19.94
N LYS A 519 23.36 19.29 19.04
CA LYS A 519 24.29 19.44 17.92
C LYS A 519 23.79 20.67 17.18
N THR A 520 24.63 21.69 17.14
CA THR A 520 24.38 22.94 16.44
C THR A 520 23.79 22.64 15.05
N PRO A 521 22.73 23.36 14.64
CA PRO A 521 22.14 23.15 13.33
C PRO A 521 23.21 23.32 12.26
N LEU A 522 23.13 22.54 11.17
CA LEU A 522 24.08 22.60 10.05
C LEU A 522 24.05 23.94 9.28
N CYS A 523 23.18 24.87 9.67
CA CYS A 523 23.13 26.27 9.24
C CYS A 523 22.44 27.10 10.31
N GLU A 524 23.11 28.17 10.74
CA GLU A 524 22.46 29.31 11.39
C GLU A 524 21.60 29.99 10.31
N VAL A 525 20.28 29.95 10.48
CA VAL A 525 19.41 30.84 9.70
C VAL A 525 19.68 32.24 10.21
N PRO A 526 19.93 33.24 9.34
CA PRO A 526 20.20 34.61 9.76
C PRO A 526 19.20 35.07 10.82
N GLU A 527 19.72 35.64 11.90
CA GLU A 527 18.91 36.33 12.90
C GLU A 527 18.05 37.37 12.18
N GLU A 528 16.76 37.37 12.55
CA GLU A 528 15.67 38.20 12.02
C GLU A 528 16.01 39.06 10.80
N THR A 529 15.89 38.48 9.61
CA THR A 529 15.66 39.31 8.43
C THR A 529 14.31 39.98 8.63
N ASN A 530 14.31 41.31 8.78
CA ASN A 530 13.10 42.12 8.66
C ASN A 530 12.27 41.59 7.47
N PRO A 531 10.95 41.36 7.61
CA PRO A 531 10.14 40.83 6.52
C PRO A 531 10.33 41.74 5.30
N SER A 532 11.03 41.22 4.30
CA SER A 532 11.28 41.96 3.08
C SER A 532 9.97 42.12 2.33
N GLU A 533 9.75 43.27 1.70
CA GLU A 533 8.56 43.51 0.91
C GLU A 533 8.50 42.55 -0.28
N TRP A 534 7.31 42.07 -0.60
CA TRP A 534 7.13 41.13 -1.70
C TRP A 534 7.51 41.77 -3.04
N THR A 535 8.38 41.10 -3.79
CA THR A 535 8.70 41.48 -5.18
C THR A 535 8.09 40.49 -6.18
N PRO A 536 7.76 40.91 -7.42
CA PRO A 536 7.22 40.00 -8.45
C PRO A 536 8.14 38.84 -8.86
N GLU A 537 9.44 38.95 -8.57
CA GLU A 537 10.45 37.91 -8.84
C GLU A 537 10.61 36.93 -7.67
N SER A 538 10.13 37.30 -6.48
CA SER A 538 10.15 36.46 -5.30
C SER A 538 9.32 35.20 -5.49
N ASN A 539 9.82 34.09 -4.97
CA ASN A 539 9.13 32.81 -5.01
C ASN A 539 9.09 32.23 -3.60
N ARG A 540 7.94 32.38 -2.95
CA ARG A 540 7.71 31.91 -1.58
C ARG A 540 7.51 30.39 -1.49
N ILE A 541 7.47 29.92 -0.25
CA ILE A 541 7.33 28.50 0.08
C ILE A 541 5.98 27.93 -0.38
N GLY A 542 5.91 26.61 -0.61
CA GLY A 542 4.66 25.90 -0.86
C GLY A 542 4.26 25.03 0.32
N MET A 543 3.08 24.41 0.22
CA MET A 543 2.51 23.54 1.25
C MET A 543 2.14 22.16 0.71
N LEU A 544 2.01 21.19 1.63
CA LEU A 544 1.50 19.86 1.33
C LEU A 544 0.03 19.77 1.71
N ALA A 545 -0.79 19.19 0.83
CA ALA A 545 -2.22 19.03 1.06
C ALA A 545 -2.71 17.64 0.68
N ARG A 546 -3.69 17.13 1.41
CA ARG A 546 -4.39 15.88 1.16
C ARG A 546 -5.63 16.13 0.33
N LYS A 547 -5.80 15.40 -0.77
CA LYS A 547 -7.03 15.46 -1.58
C LYS A 547 -8.18 14.76 -0.87
N ILE A 548 -9.24 15.47 -0.49
CA ILE A 548 -10.42 14.86 0.15
C ILE A 548 -11.40 14.34 -0.91
N GLY A 549 -11.63 15.10 -1.98
CA GLY A 549 -12.62 14.75 -2.99
C GLY A 549 -13.00 15.91 -3.89
N MET A 550 -14.01 15.70 -4.73
CA MET A 550 -14.58 16.74 -5.58
C MET A 550 -16.05 16.96 -5.21
N PHE A 551 -16.45 18.23 -5.09
CA PHE A 551 -17.78 18.66 -4.69
C PHE A 551 -18.29 19.72 -5.67
N PRO A 552 -19.55 19.66 -6.12
CA PRO A 552 -20.14 20.72 -6.95
C PRO A 552 -20.39 21.98 -6.13
N GLN A 553 -20.07 23.15 -6.68
CA GLN A 553 -20.43 24.44 -6.14
C GLN A 553 -21.17 25.27 -7.19
N TRP A 554 -21.92 26.28 -6.73
CA TRP A 554 -22.73 27.13 -7.57
C TRP A 554 -22.23 28.57 -7.51
N THR A 555 -22.22 29.25 -8.64
CA THR A 555 -22.05 30.71 -8.71
C THR A 555 -23.36 31.38 -8.34
N THR A 556 -23.34 32.65 -7.94
CA THR A 556 -24.54 33.51 -7.79
C THR A 556 -25.45 33.47 -9.02
N ASP A 557 -24.89 33.27 -10.22
CA ASP A 557 -25.62 33.18 -11.49
C ASP A 557 -26.34 31.82 -11.70
N GLY A 558 -26.21 30.88 -10.75
CA GLY A 558 -26.76 29.52 -10.85
C GLY A 558 -25.92 28.55 -11.69
N THR A 559 -24.73 28.95 -12.17
CA THR A 559 -23.83 28.06 -12.90
C THR A 559 -23.15 27.07 -11.95
N ARG A 560 -23.24 25.77 -12.27
CA ARG A 560 -22.59 24.71 -11.50
C ARG A 560 -21.17 24.44 -11.99
N PHE A 561 -20.20 24.49 -11.10
CA PHE A 561 -18.82 24.07 -11.36
C PHE A 561 -18.35 23.04 -10.32
N LEU A 562 -17.25 22.35 -10.61
CA LEU A 562 -16.70 21.31 -9.76
C LEU A 562 -15.46 21.82 -9.02
N CYS A 563 -15.51 21.76 -7.70
CA CYS A 563 -14.38 22.10 -6.82
C CYS A 563 -13.70 20.84 -6.30
N THR A 564 -12.37 20.85 -6.24
CA THR A 564 -11.62 19.87 -5.44
C THR A 564 -11.38 20.43 -4.05
N LEU A 565 -11.67 19.63 -3.01
CA LEU A 565 -11.40 19.95 -1.61
C LEU A 565 -10.03 19.41 -1.23
N LEU A 566 -9.16 20.29 -0.74
CA LEU A 566 -7.84 19.96 -0.24
C LEU A 566 -7.73 20.32 1.24
N GLU A 567 -7.34 19.35 2.04
CA GLU A 567 -7.04 19.51 3.46
C GLU A 567 -5.55 19.74 3.64
N PHE A 568 -5.18 20.68 4.49
CA PHE A 568 -3.80 20.91 4.87
C PHE A 568 -3.56 20.33 6.26
N PRO A 569 -3.00 19.12 6.36
CA PRO A 569 -2.58 18.60 7.65
C PRO A 569 -1.45 19.48 8.22
N LYS A 570 -1.16 19.31 9.51
CA LYS A 570 -0.11 20.07 10.22
C LYS A 570 1.22 20.09 9.47
N ASN A 571 1.47 21.19 8.75
CA ASN A 571 2.62 21.43 7.89
C ASN A 571 3.70 22.16 8.70
N LEU A 572 4.90 21.58 8.75
CA LEU A 572 6.03 22.12 9.51
C LEU A 572 7.25 22.28 8.59
N VAL A 573 7.95 23.41 8.67
CA VAL A 573 9.24 23.58 7.99
C VAL A 573 10.30 22.77 8.72
N ILE A 574 10.90 21.77 8.06
CA ILE A 574 11.88 20.86 8.66
C ILE A 574 13.30 21.39 8.52
N SER A 575 13.67 21.84 7.33
CA SER A 575 15.03 22.29 7.04
C SER A 575 15.06 23.31 5.91
N ALA A 576 15.89 24.34 6.08
CA ALA A 576 16.30 25.26 5.04
C ALA A 576 17.75 24.92 4.66
N VAL A 577 18.05 24.88 3.37
CA VAL A 577 19.40 24.58 2.86
C VAL A 577 19.76 25.59 1.79
N ASP A 578 20.91 26.24 1.98
CA ASP A 578 21.41 27.29 1.10
C ASP A 578 21.69 26.76 -0.32
N PRO A 579 21.67 27.63 -1.34
CA PRO A 579 21.92 27.24 -2.72
C PRO A 579 23.29 26.56 -2.92
N GLU A 580 24.35 27.05 -2.28
CA GLU A 580 25.70 26.49 -2.40
C GLU A 580 25.80 25.09 -1.76
N THR A 581 25.30 24.98 -0.53
CA THR A 581 25.20 23.72 0.20
C THR A 581 24.36 22.70 -0.58
N TYR A 582 23.23 23.13 -1.17
CA TYR A 582 22.37 22.28 -1.98
C TYR A 582 23.06 21.81 -3.27
N TYR A 583 23.80 22.70 -3.94
CA TYR A 583 24.62 22.40 -5.11
C TYR A 583 25.65 21.30 -4.84
N ARG A 584 26.35 21.38 -3.69
CA ARG A 584 27.37 20.40 -3.28
C ARG A 584 26.79 19.04 -2.91
N ILE A 585 25.67 19.00 -2.18
CA ILE A 585 25.12 17.77 -1.57
C ILE A 585 24.43 16.86 -2.60
N SER A 586 23.86 17.38 -3.70
CA SER A 586 23.01 16.55 -4.58
C SER A 586 23.14 16.84 -6.07
N MET A 587 23.03 15.79 -6.90
CA MET A 587 22.99 15.91 -8.38
C MET A 587 21.82 16.75 -8.89
N VAL A 588 20.72 16.87 -8.13
CA VAL A 588 19.62 17.79 -8.49
C VAL A 588 19.92 19.20 -8.05
N GLY A 589 20.59 19.40 -6.92
CA GLY A 589 21.14 20.70 -6.54
C GLY A 589 22.06 21.25 -7.62
N ARG A 590 22.97 20.43 -8.17
CA ARG A 590 23.81 20.83 -9.31
C ARG A 590 23.04 21.38 -10.52
N ARG A 591 21.82 20.91 -10.74
CA ARG A 591 20.96 21.33 -11.87
C ARG A 591 19.95 22.43 -11.52
N LYS A 592 19.58 22.57 -10.25
CA LYS A 592 18.44 23.40 -9.82
C LYS A 592 18.79 24.53 -8.86
N ALA A 593 19.92 24.46 -8.16
CA ALA A 593 20.33 25.48 -7.19
C ALA A 593 20.60 26.82 -7.87
N TYR A 594 21.37 26.80 -8.97
CA TYR A 594 21.67 27.96 -9.83
C TYR A 594 21.02 27.77 -11.19
N GLY A 595 19.68 27.74 -11.20
CA GLY A 595 18.91 27.52 -12.43
C GLY A 595 18.79 28.77 -13.29
N ARG A 596 17.92 28.71 -14.31
CA ARG A 596 17.54 29.87 -15.16
C ARG A 596 17.11 31.11 -14.36
N TYR A 597 16.57 30.90 -13.16
CA TYR A 597 15.94 31.92 -12.34
C TYR A 597 16.79 32.31 -11.13
N GLY A 598 18.12 32.18 -11.23
CA GLY A 598 19.04 32.54 -10.16
C GLY A 598 19.22 31.48 -9.07
N ALA A 599 19.87 31.91 -7.99
CA ALA A 599 20.15 31.11 -6.80
C ALA A 599 18.85 30.85 -6.02
N ARG A 600 18.60 29.58 -5.67
CA ARG A 600 17.40 29.19 -4.91
C ARG A 600 17.72 28.31 -3.71
N TRP A 601 17.16 28.70 -2.59
CA TRP A 601 17.14 27.94 -1.35
C TRP A 601 16.25 26.71 -1.49
N ARG A 602 16.64 25.62 -0.86
CA ARG A 602 15.81 24.41 -0.78
C ARG A 602 15.21 24.32 0.61
N ILE A 603 13.91 24.63 0.70
CA ILE A 603 13.16 24.49 1.95
C ILE A 603 12.36 23.20 1.92
N THR A 604 12.48 22.39 2.97
CA THR A 604 11.76 21.11 3.10
C THR A 604 10.63 21.24 4.11
N VAL A 605 9.41 20.92 3.68
CA VAL A 605 8.19 20.95 4.48
C VAL A 605 7.73 19.51 4.73
N GLY A 606 7.33 19.23 5.97
CA GLY A 606 6.78 17.96 6.40
C GLY A 606 5.30 18.04 6.77
N ALA A 607 4.54 17.00 6.42
CA ALA A 607 3.11 16.88 6.65
C ALA A 607 2.75 15.56 7.33
N VAL A 608 1.72 15.62 8.18
CA VAL A 608 1.14 14.50 8.96
C VAL A 608 2.08 13.92 10.01
N ASP A 609 1.76 14.12 11.28
CA ASP A 609 2.48 13.53 12.41
C ASP A 609 2.22 12.02 12.51
N VAL A 610 3.29 11.24 12.67
CA VAL A 610 3.23 9.78 12.77
C VAL A 610 4.25 9.26 13.77
N ASP A 611 3.95 8.11 14.39
CA ASP A 611 4.85 7.43 15.31
C ASP A 611 6.24 7.18 14.67
N PRO A 612 7.33 7.51 15.39
CA PRO A 612 8.69 7.39 14.87
C PRO A 612 9.09 5.94 14.57
N THR A 613 8.50 4.97 15.28
CA THR A 613 8.81 3.53 15.18
C THR A 613 8.54 2.94 13.80
N LYS A 614 7.66 3.57 13.00
CA LYS A 614 7.33 3.12 11.64
C LYS A 614 8.40 3.46 10.60
N PHE A 615 9.38 4.28 10.95
CA PHE A 615 10.37 4.81 10.01
C PHE A 615 11.81 4.38 10.35
N THR A 616 12.65 4.31 9.31
CA THR A 616 14.07 3.96 9.44
C THR A 616 14.82 4.99 10.29
N ALA A 617 15.83 4.55 11.07
CA ALA A 617 16.65 5.42 11.93
C ALA A 617 17.23 6.65 11.18
N ARG A 618 17.69 6.47 9.93
CA ARG A 618 18.18 7.59 9.09
C ARG A 618 17.10 8.65 8.81
N TYR A 619 15.85 8.22 8.65
CA TYR A 619 14.72 9.13 8.46
C TYR A 619 14.44 9.88 9.76
N ARG A 620 14.34 9.15 10.88
CA ARG A 620 14.14 9.69 12.23
C ARG A 620 15.20 10.74 12.62
N ALA A 621 16.47 10.45 12.35
CA ALA A 621 17.60 11.34 12.62
C ALA A 621 17.52 12.71 11.92
N THR A 622 16.65 12.88 10.92
CA THR A 622 16.41 14.19 10.29
C THR A 622 15.55 15.09 11.18
N PHE A 623 14.61 14.51 11.90
CA PHE A 623 13.70 15.21 12.81
C PHE A 623 14.32 15.37 14.20
N GLU A 624 15.02 14.33 14.69
CA GLU A 624 15.71 14.34 15.99
C GLU A 624 16.74 15.47 16.09
N ARG A 625 17.45 15.79 14.99
CA ARG A 625 18.41 16.90 14.92
C ARG A 625 17.82 18.26 15.28
N HIS A 626 16.52 18.45 15.03
CA HIS A 626 15.81 19.70 15.28
C HIS A 626 14.76 19.56 16.41
N GLY A 627 14.63 18.38 17.03
CA GLY A 627 13.60 18.12 18.04
C GLY A 627 12.17 18.13 17.51
N PHE A 628 11.95 17.87 16.21
CA PHE A 628 10.62 17.91 15.60
C PHE A 628 9.91 16.54 15.66
N PRO A 629 8.56 16.52 15.67
CA PRO A 629 7.81 15.27 15.50
C PRO A 629 8.04 14.69 14.09
N VAL A 630 8.07 13.36 14.00
CA VAL A 630 8.33 12.66 12.73
C VAL A 630 7.13 12.81 11.79
N LYS A 631 7.39 13.32 10.58
CA LYS A 631 6.37 13.55 9.55
C LYS A 631 6.34 12.41 8.52
N LYS A 632 5.15 11.99 8.08
CA LYS A 632 4.97 10.91 7.08
C LYS A 632 5.34 11.35 5.66
N HIS A 633 4.95 12.57 5.31
CA HIS A 633 5.18 13.13 3.98
C HIS A 633 6.14 14.30 4.08
N MET A 634 7.07 14.39 3.14
CA MET A 634 7.99 15.52 3.02
C MET A 634 8.10 15.89 1.56
N ALA A 635 8.18 17.20 1.29
CA ALA A 635 8.51 17.75 -0.01
C ALA A 635 9.42 18.95 0.15
N SER A 636 10.20 19.22 -0.88
CA SER A 636 11.07 20.40 -0.90
C SER A 636 10.60 21.39 -1.95
N PHE A 637 10.53 22.65 -1.57
CA PHE A 637 10.23 23.79 -2.41
C PHE A 637 11.51 24.59 -2.66
N LEU A 638 11.61 25.18 -3.84
CA LEU A 638 12.72 26.08 -4.18
C LEU A 638 12.24 27.50 -3.94
N VAL A 639 12.95 28.24 -3.09
CA VAL A 639 12.51 29.51 -2.55
C VAL A 639 13.61 30.55 -2.79
N THR A 640 13.24 31.80 -3.00
CA THR A 640 14.18 32.93 -3.09
C THR A 640 14.68 33.30 -1.69
N GLU A 641 15.79 34.04 -1.60
CA GLU A 641 16.43 34.34 -0.31
C GLU A 641 15.58 35.24 0.61
N ASP A 642 14.85 36.17 0.01
CA ASP A 642 13.86 37.05 0.65
C ASP A 642 12.71 36.30 1.33
N ALA A 643 12.34 35.12 0.81
CA ALA A 643 11.19 34.34 1.25
C ALA A 643 11.54 33.14 2.15
N VAL A 644 12.76 33.11 2.72
CA VAL A 644 13.23 31.99 3.55
C VAL A 644 12.55 32.00 4.91
N VAL A 645 11.99 30.86 5.29
CA VAL A 645 11.29 30.66 6.57
C VAL A 645 12.15 29.81 7.50
N LYS A 646 12.18 30.17 8.79
CA LYS A 646 12.91 29.44 9.83
C LYS A 646 12.40 27.99 9.98
N PRO A 647 13.28 26.98 10.09
CA PRO A 647 12.88 25.63 10.47
C PRO A 647 12.13 25.63 11.82
N GLY A 648 11.02 24.91 11.89
CA GLY A 648 10.13 24.86 13.05
C GLY A 648 8.88 25.74 12.93
N THR A 649 8.80 26.63 11.93
CA THR A 649 7.58 27.40 11.67
C THR A 649 6.47 26.50 11.12
N GLU A 650 5.27 26.64 11.70
CA GLU A 650 4.06 25.97 11.24
C GLU A 650 3.39 26.77 10.12
N LEU A 651 2.88 26.08 9.09
CA LEU A 651 2.26 26.73 7.93
C LEU A 651 0.74 26.51 7.94
N HIS A 652 -0.02 27.61 7.94
CA HIS A 652 -1.48 27.63 7.89
C HIS A 652 -2.04 27.77 6.47
N VAL A 653 -3.29 27.33 6.24
CA VAL A 653 -3.97 27.45 4.92
C VAL A 653 -4.04 28.87 4.41
N CYS A 654 -4.24 29.85 5.29
CA CYS A 654 -4.29 31.28 4.95
C CYS A 654 -2.98 31.82 4.38
N HIS A 655 -1.92 31.00 4.28
CA HIS A 655 -0.81 31.28 3.38
C HIS A 655 -1.28 31.56 1.94
N PHE A 656 -2.38 30.95 1.49
CA PHE A 656 -3.06 31.28 0.24
C PHE A 656 -4.25 32.21 0.48
N LYS A 657 -4.51 33.11 -0.47
CA LYS A 657 -5.68 34.00 -0.46
C LYS A 657 -6.78 33.50 -1.38
N VAL A 658 -8.03 33.85 -1.09
CA VAL A 658 -9.16 33.59 -2.00
C VAL A 658 -9.01 34.48 -3.25
N GLY A 659 -9.32 33.92 -4.43
CA GLY A 659 -9.08 34.56 -5.74
C GLY A 659 -7.67 34.34 -6.30
N GLN A 660 -6.74 33.82 -5.50
CA GLN A 660 -5.40 33.48 -5.95
C GLN A 660 -5.41 32.26 -6.90
N TYR A 661 -4.49 32.25 -7.88
CA TYR A 661 -4.19 31.05 -8.65
C TYR A 661 -3.00 30.26 -8.09
N ILE A 662 -3.12 28.94 -8.08
CA ILE A 662 -2.13 28.01 -7.56
C ILE A 662 -1.76 26.94 -8.59
N THR A 663 -0.65 26.25 -8.32
CA THR A 663 -0.20 25.06 -9.04
C THR A 663 -0.24 23.86 -8.11
N ALA A 664 -1.01 22.84 -8.47
CA ALA A 664 -1.04 21.58 -7.75
C ALA A 664 -0.21 20.52 -8.48
N THR A 665 0.68 19.85 -7.76
CA THR A 665 1.57 18.81 -8.30
C THR A 665 1.40 17.51 -7.51
N GLY A 666 1.17 16.41 -8.21
CA GLY A 666 0.95 15.10 -7.60
C GLY A 666 1.17 13.96 -8.58
N HIS A 667 1.06 12.72 -8.11
CA HIS A 667 0.92 11.59 -9.02
C HIS A 667 -0.47 11.58 -9.63
N THR A 668 -0.58 11.21 -10.90
CA THR A 668 -1.88 10.91 -11.51
C THR A 668 -2.40 9.55 -11.01
N VAL A 669 -3.73 9.41 -10.95
CA VAL A 669 -4.43 8.12 -10.73
C VAL A 669 -3.78 6.99 -11.54
N ASP A 670 -3.56 5.82 -10.95
CA ASP A 670 -3.03 4.66 -11.67
C ASP A 670 -4.16 3.91 -12.38
N TRP A 671 -4.12 3.89 -13.71
CA TRP A 671 -5.11 3.18 -14.51
C TRP A 671 -4.64 1.76 -14.87
N GLY A 672 -3.44 1.35 -14.46
CA GLY A 672 -2.89 0.05 -14.83
C GLY A 672 -2.60 -0.07 -16.33
N PHE A 673 -2.60 -1.29 -16.87
CA PHE A 673 -2.33 -1.54 -18.29
C PHE A 673 -3.52 -1.10 -19.15
N GLN A 674 -3.30 -0.10 -20.01
CA GLN A 674 -4.32 0.47 -20.88
C GLN A 674 -4.06 0.21 -22.36
N GLY A 675 -5.15 -0.03 -23.10
CA GLY A 675 -5.13 -0.19 -24.55
C GLY A 675 -4.70 1.09 -25.28
N GLY A 676 -4.25 0.98 -26.54
CA GLY A 676 -3.76 2.12 -27.33
C GLY A 676 -4.80 3.25 -27.51
N MET A 677 -6.09 2.89 -27.60
CA MET A 677 -7.19 3.87 -27.67
C MET A 677 -7.31 4.71 -26.40
N HIS A 678 -7.38 4.08 -25.23
CA HIS A 678 -7.59 4.80 -23.97
C HIS A 678 -6.34 5.56 -23.55
N ARG A 679 -5.14 4.98 -23.75
CA ARG A 679 -3.87 5.59 -23.37
C ARG A 679 -3.47 6.79 -24.23
N TRP A 680 -3.73 6.75 -25.53
CA TRP A 680 -3.26 7.77 -26.49
C TRP A 680 -4.38 8.54 -27.17
N GLY A 681 -5.64 8.27 -26.82
CA GLY A 681 -6.80 8.84 -27.52
C GLY A 681 -6.93 8.38 -28.97
N PHE A 682 -6.41 7.20 -29.32
CA PHE A 682 -6.52 6.68 -30.69
C PHE A 682 -7.96 6.36 -31.06
N ARG A 683 -8.33 6.65 -32.31
CA ARG A 683 -9.61 6.24 -32.89
C ARG A 683 -9.62 4.73 -33.11
N GLY A 684 -10.73 4.08 -32.77
CA GLY A 684 -10.93 2.65 -33.00
C GLY A 684 -11.26 2.33 -34.46
N MET A 685 -11.18 1.05 -34.83
CA MET A 685 -11.76 0.58 -36.10
C MET A 685 -13.28 0.78 -36.09
N PRO A 686 -13.92 0.94 -37.26
CA PRO A 686 -15.37 1.15 -37.35
C PRO A 686 -16.13 0.02 -36.64
N ALA A 687 -17.05 0.38 -35.74
CA ALA A 687 -17.74 -0.61 -34.89
C ALA A 687 -19.00 -1.21 -35.54
N LYS A 688 -19.66 -0.51 -36.46
CA LYS A 688 -20.76 -0.96 -37.36
C LYS A 688 -21.19 0.18 -38.31
N ASN A 689 -21.47 -0.19 -39.56
CA ASN A 689 -22.23 0.49 -40.63
C ASN A 689 -22.10 2.03 -40.80
N ILE A 690 -21.28 2.45 -41.77
CA ILE A 690 -21.74 3.38 -42.82
C ILE A 690 -21.25 2.78 -44.14
N LEU A 691 -22.13 2.05 -44.83
CA LEU A 691 -21.95 1.72 -46.24
C LEU A 691 -23.00 2.57 -46.97
N PHE A 692 -22.55 3.60 -47.68
CA PHE A 692 -23.36 4.12 -48.78
C PHE A 692 -23.45 2.96 -49.78
N VAL A 693 -24.66 2.43 -49.94
CA VAL A 693 -24.95 1.39 -50.92
C VAL A 693 -24.83 2.04 -52.30
N SER A 694 -23.71 1.80 -52.99
CA SER A 694 -23.70 1.86 -54.44
C SER A 694 -24.09 0.47 -54.94
N PHE A 695 -25.11 0.44 -55.78
CA PHE A 695 -26.05 -0.64 -56.03
C PHE A 695 -25.48 -1.87 -56.76
N PHE A 696 -24.16 -2.05 -56.88
CA PHE A 696 -23.60 -2.98 -57.87
C PHE A 696 -22.46 -3.90 -57.42
N SER A 697 -22.29 -4.14 -56.12
CA SER A 697 -21.36 -5.20 -55.73
C SER A 697 -21.77 -5.92 -54.47
N MET A 698 -22.14 -7.20 -54.65
CA MET A 698 -22.31 -8.21 -53.63
C MET A 698 -20.95 -8.52 -52.99
N PHE A 699 -20.43 -7.60 -52.17
CA PHE A 699 -19.25 -7.84 -51.35
C PHE A 699 -19.69 -8.19 -49.92
N ILE A 700 -19.32 -9.40 -49.51
CA ILE A 700 -19.53 -9.96 -48.17
C ILE A 700 -19.02 -8.99 -47.11
N VAL A 701 -19.93 -8.40 -46.33
CA VAL A 701 -19.59 -7.51 -45.21
C VAL A 701 -19.09 -8.36 -44.04
N PHE A 702 -17.77 -8.53 -43.93
CA PHE A 702 -17.16 -9.11 -42.75
C PHE A 702 -17.33 -8.17 -41.54
N ARG A 703 -18.33 -8.48 -40.71
CA ARG A 703 -18.54 -7.86 -39.40
C ARG A 703 -17.29 -8.08 -38.55
N THR A 704 -16.53 -7.02 -38.25
CA THR A 704 -15.37 -7.07 -37.33
C THR A 704 -15.85 -7.17 -35.88
N THR A 705 -16.37 -8.33 -35.50
CA THR A 705 -16.73 -8.63 -34.12
C THR A 705 -15.43 -8.70 -33.30
N LYS A 706 -15.34 -7.91 -32.22
CA LYS A 706 -14.24 -7.90 -31.22
C LYS A 706 -12.92 -7.19 -31.57
N SER A 707 -12.70 -6.68 -32.79
CA SER A 707 -11.41 -6.06 -33.17
C SER A 707 -11.31 -4.53 -33.04
N HIS A 708 -12.39 -3.84 -32.69
CA HIS A 708 -12.48 -2.38 -32.75
C HIS A 708 -11.44 -1.61 -31.90
N ARG A 709 -10.88 -2.25 -30.86
CA ARG A 709 -9.86 -1.67 -29.96
C ARG A 709 -8.45 -2.23 -30.17
N ARG A 710 -8.23 -3.10 -31.16
CA ARG A 710 -6.89 -3.64 -31.42
C ARG A 710 -5.99 -2.51 -31.92
N ILE A 711 -4.74 -2.53 -31.46
CA ILE A 711 -3.69 -1.78 -32.17
C ILE A 711 -3.53 -2.46 -33.54
N GLY A 712 -3.51 -1.68 -34.62
CA GLY A 712 -3.26 -2.21 -35.96
C GLY A 712 -1.90 -2.90 -36.07
N ALA A 713 -1.62 -3.54 -37.19
CA ALA A 713 -0.35 -4.19 -37.43
C ALA A 713 0.83 -3.21 -37.27
N VAL A 714 1.75 -3.53 -36.38
CA VAL A 714 2.99 -2.76 -36.16
C VAL A 714 4.04 -3.31 -37.12
N GLY A 715 3.93 -2.95 -38.39
CA GLY A 715 4.91 -3.36 -39.40
C GLY A 715 6.30 -2.79 -39.08
N SER A 716 7.32 -3.64 -39.06
CA SER A 716 8.73 -3.25 -39.05
C SER A 716 9.43 -3.98 -40.20
N LYS A 717 10.21 -3.29 -41.02
CA LYS A 717 11.13 -3.93 -41.98
C LYS A 717 12.46 -4.15 -41.25
N GLY A 718 12.89 -5.42 -41.14
CA GLY A 718 14.13 -5.81 -40.45
C GLY A 718 13.89 -6.29 -39.01
N ASP A 719 14.54 -5.64 -38.04
CA ASP A 719 14.39 -5.92 -36.61
C ASP A 719 12.91 -5.91 -36.19
N GLY A 720 12.36 -7.09 -35.86
CA GLY A 720 10.96 -7.30 -35.45
C GLY A 720 10.60 -6.73 -34.06
N ARG A 721 11.34 -5.74 -33.56
CA ARG A 721 11.12 -5.09 -32.27
C ARG A 721 10.38 -3.77 -32.42
N ILE A 722 9.65 -3.39 -31.37
CA ILE A 722 8.98 -2.10 -31.30
C ILE A 722 10.02 -1.00 -31.03
N LYS A 723 10.13 -0.03 -31.94
CA LYS A 723 11.05 1.11 -31.77
C LYS A 723 10.65 1.94 -30.52
N PRO A 724 11.61 2.34 -29.66
CA PRO A 724 11.35 3.23 -28.53
C PRO A 724 10.63 4.51 -28.97
N GLY A 725 9.69 4.99 -28.15
CA GLY A 725 8.88 6.18 -28.46
C GLY A 725 7.63 5.92 -29.32
N LYS A 726 7.47 4.73 -29.92
CA LYS A 726 6.22 4.37 -30.60
C LYS A 726 5.07 4.26 -29.59
N ARG A 727 3.97 4.97 -29.85
CA ARG A 727 2.75 4.95 -29.02
C ARG A 727 2.08 3.58 -29.08
N MET A 728 2.17 2.81 -27.99
CA MET A 728 1.65 1.45 -27.84
C MET A 728 0.74 1.29 -26.61
N PRO A 729 -0.12 0.25 -26.53
CA PRO A 729 -0.76 -0.11 -25.27
C PRO A 729 0.30 -0.34 -24.17
N GLY A 730 -0.06 -0.05 -22.94
CA GLY A 730 0.85 -0.11 -21.81
C GLY A 730 0.28 0.56 -20.58
N HIS A 731 1.04 0.55 -19.48
CA HIS A 731 0.60 1.22 -18.26
C HIS A 731 0.33 2.71 -18.47
N MET A 732 -0.74 3.23 -17.88
CA MET A 732 -1.12 4.63 -17.88
C MET A 732 -1.37 5.08 -16.44
N GLY A 733 -0.95 6.29 -16.11
CA GLY A 733 -1.10 6.81 -14.75
C GLY A 733 0.15 6.63 -13.89
N TYR A 734 0.00 6.96 -12.60
CA TYR A 734 1.08 6.97 -11.61
C TYR A 734 2.31 7.82 -11.99
N GLU A 735 2.09 8.89 -12.78
CA GLU A 735 3.12 9.82 -13.23
C GLU A 735 2.97 11.17 -12.53
N TRP A 736 4.09 11.83 -12.21
CA TRP A 736 4.07 13.19 -11.67
C TRP A 736 3.55 14.17 -12.72
N ARG A 737 2.48 14.90 -12.39
CA ARG A 737 1.92 15.98 -13.20
C ARG A 737 1.69 17.21 -12.35
N SER A 738 1.96 18.37 -12.92
CA SER A 738 1.65 19.68 -12.33
C SER A 738 0.54 20.33 -13.15
N ILE A 739 -0.56 20.68 -12.49
CA ILE A 739 -1.67 21.43 -13.09
C ILE A 739 -1.62 22.86 -12.54
N PRO A 740 -1.25 23.86 -13.35
CA PRO A 740 -1.25 25.26 -12.94
C PRO A 740 -2.59 25.95 -13.21
N GLY A 741 -2.74 27.12 -12.60
CA GLY A 741 -3.81 28.06 -12.93
C GLY A 741 -5.17 27.65 -12.37
N LEU A 742 -5.14 26.88 -11.28
CA LEU A 742 -6.30 26.51 -10.50
C LEU A 742 -6.61 27.65 -9.52
N GLU A 743 -7.86 28.08 -9.47
CA GLU A 743 -8.28 29.23 -8.67
C GLU A 743 -8.78 28.80 -7.29
N VAL A 744 -8.40 29.54 -6.25
CA VAL A 744 -8.87 29.34 -4.87
C VAL A 744 -10.19 30.08 -4.68
N LEU A 745 -11.23 29.37 -4.28
CA LEU A 745 -12.60 29.91 -4.19
C LEU A 745 -13.14 30.06 -2.78
N ARG A 746 -12.71 29.18 -1.87
CA ARG A 746 -13.17 29.18 -0.49
C ARG A 746 -12.08 28.60 0.40
N ILE A 747 -11.85 29.19 1.56
CA ILE A 747 -10.89 28.73 2.56
C ILE A 747 -11.62 28.65 3.90
N ASN A 748 -11.59 27.48 4.53
CA ASN A 748 -11.97 27.30 5.93
C ASN A 748 -10.69 27.22 6.78
N PRO A 749 -10.35 28.26 7.56
CA PRO A 749 -9.18 28.28 8.42
C PRO A 749 -9.28 27.31 9.60
N GLU A 750 -10.45 27.15 10.23
CA GLU A 750 -10.62 26.26 11.39
C GLU A 750 -10.31 24.80 11.06
N LYS A 751 -10.86 24.32 9.94
CA LYS A 751 -10.66 22.94 9.45
C LYS A 751 -9.41 22.78 8.62
N GLN A 752 -8.69 23.88 8.32
CA GLN A 752 -7.54 23.91 7.42
C GLN A 752 -7.88 23.28 6.04
N VAL A 753 -9.02 23.66 5.45
CA VAL A 753 -9.50 23.14 4.15
C VAL A 753 -9.60 24.26 3.11
N MET A 754 -9.17 23.99 1.88
CA MET A 754 -9.26 24.89 0.74
C MET A 754 -10.01 24.26 -0.42
N TYR A 755 -10.88 25.06 -1.05
CA TYR A 755 -11.67 24.68 -2.21
C TYR A 755 -11.07 25.31 -3.46
N ILE A 756 -10.78 24.46 -4.43
CA ILE A 756 -10.10 24.83 -5.66
C ILE A 756 -11.00 24.56 -6.85
N ASN A 757 -11.10 25.51 -7.77
CA ASN A 757 -11.81 25.32 -9.03
C ASN A 757 -11.05 24.35 -9.96
N GLY A 758 -11.68 23.24 -10.34
CA GLY A 758 -11.13 22.28 -11.29
C GLY A 758 -10.58 21.01 -10.65
N SER A 759 -9.98 20.15 -11.49
CA SER A 759 -9.48 18.84 -11.09
C SER A 759 -7.99 18.88 -10.76
N VAL A 760 -7.62 18.08 -9.77
CA VAL A 760 -6.27 17.97 -9.24
C VAL A 760 -5.76 16.54 -9.46
N PRO A 761 -4.48 16.31 -9.78
CA PRO A 761 -3.94 14.96 -9.94
C PRO A 761 -4.13 14.13 -8.67
N GLY A 762 -4.08 12.81 -8.82
CA GLY A 762 -4.07 11.86 -7.70
C GLY A 762 -5.45 11.32 -7.35
N GLU A 763 -5.43 10.21 -6.61
CA GLU A 763 -6.62 9.64 -5.99
C GLU A 763 -6.99 10.39 -4.72
N THR A 764 -8.18 10.14 -4.19
CA THR A 764 -8.58 10.66 -2.88
C THR A 764 -7.66 10.11 -1.79
N GLY A 765 -7.19 10.98 -0.90
CA GLY A 765 -6.27 10.66 0.19
C GLY A 765 -4.79 10.87 -0.14
N GLU A 766 -4.45 11.11 -1.41
CA GLU A 766 -3.06 11.35 -1.82
C GLU A 766 -2.58 12.76 -1.45
N ILE A 767 -1.28 12.88 -1.12
CA ILE A 767 -0.64 14.15 -0.80
C ILE A 767 -0.13 14.84 -2.06
N LEU A 768 -0.46 16.11 -2.16
CA LEU A 768 -0.19 17.00 -3.27
C LEU A 768 0.73 18.13 -2.80
N LEU A 769 1.59 18.59 -3.70
CA LEU A 769 2.44 19.75 -3.50
C LEU A 769 1.72 20.95 -4.11
N ILE A 770 1.35 21.90 -3.27
CA ILE A 770 0.71 23.15 -3.68
C ILE A 770 1.72 24.28 -3.54
N LYS A 771 1.77 25.12 -4.56
CA LYS A 771 2.58 26.33 -4.60
C LYS A 771 1.86 27.38 -5.43
N ASP A 772 2.38 28.59 -5.44
CA ASP A 772 1.85 29.66 -6.27
C ASP A 772 1.87 29.31 -7.78
N CYS A 773 1.04 30.00 -8.55
CA CYS A 773 1.00 29.81 -9.99
C CYS A 773 2.32 30.25 -10.64
N TYR A 774 2.87 29.42 -11.53
CA TYR A 774 4.06 29.79 -12.29
C TYR A 774 3.75 30.60 -13.56
N HIS A 775 2.48 30.71 -13.98
CA HIS A 775 2.11 31.46 -15.17
C HIS A 775 2.11 32.96 -14.89
N ASP A 776 2.87 33.74 -15.67
CA ASP A 776 3.03 35.19 -15.45
C ASP A 776 1.70 35.96 -15.41
N LYS A 777 0.75 35.61 -16.29
CA LYS A 777 -0.59 36.25 -16.33
C LYS A 777 -1.47 35.96 -15.11
N LYS A 778 -1.16 34.92 -14.35
CA LYS A 778 -1.92 34.43 -13.20
C LYS A 778 -1.08 34.44 -11.92
N LYS A 779 0.00 35.22 -11.90
CA LYS A 779 0.79 35.43 -10.68
C LYS A 779 -0.01 36.23 -9.68
N VAL A 780 0.27 35.99 -8.40
CA VAL A 780 -0.31 36.73 -7.28
C VAL A 780 0.28 38.13 -7.29
N GLN A 781 -0.54 39.14 -6.99
CA GLN A 781 -0.07 40.53 -6.88
C GLN A 781 0.27 40.92 -5.43
N TYR A 782 -0.51 40.48 -4.45
CA TYR A 782 -0.30 40.82 -3.03
C TYR A 782 -0.44 39.58 -2.11
N PRO A 783 0.51 38.63 -2.18
CA PRO A 783 0.52 37.46 -1.31
C PRO A 783 0.91 37.80 0.13
N HIS A 784 0.52 36.95 1.09
CA HIS A 784 1.15 36.94 2.42
C HIS A 784 2.61 36.51 2.30
N PHE A 785 3.52 37.31 2.84
CA PHE A 785 4.96 37.14 2.62
C PHE A 785 5.75 37.37 3.93
N PRO A 786 6.76 36.53 4.23
CA PRO A 786 7.16 35.30 3.53
C PRO A 786 6.14 34.15 3.69
N THR A 787 5.38 34.18 4.78
CA THR A 787 4.25 33.27 5.10
C THR A 787 3.15 34.03 5.84
N PHE A 788 2.02 33.38 6.13
CA PHE A 788 0.94 33.96 6.93
C PHE A 788 1.23 33.81 8.43
N PHE A 789 1.10 34.89 9.20
CA PHE A 789 1.21 34.92 10.66
C PHE A 789 -0.15 35.23 11.28
N TYR A 790 -0.68 34.27 12.06
CA TYR A 790 -2.08 34.26 12.49
C TYR A 790 -2.53 35.55 13.21
N GLU A 791 -1.74 36.09 14.14
CA GLU A 791 -2.15 37.26 14.93
C GLU A 791 -2.21 38.55 14.11
N LYS A 792 -1.21 38.81 13.26
CA LYS A 792 -1.07 40.09 12.53
C LYS A 792 -1.92 40.13 11.26
N ASP A 793 -1.90 39.06 10.48
CA ASP A 793 -2.50 39.04 9.15
C ASP A 793 -4.02 38.80 9.22
N PHE A 794 -4.51 38.08 10.23
CA PHE A 794 -5.94 37.79 10.38
C PHE A 794 -6.75 39.05 10.73
N GLU A 795 -6.22 39.92 11.60
CA GLU A 795 -6.84 41.22 11.88
C GLU A 795 -6.86 42.15 10.66
N ALA A 796 -5.84 42.07 9.79
CA ALA A 796 -5.80 42.85 8.56
C ALA A 796 -6.84 42.36 7.54
N GLU A 797 -6.97 41.04 7.35
CA GLU A 797 -7.94 40.48 6.39
C GLU A 797 -9.39 40.67 6.82
N THR A 798 -9.69 40.62 8.13
CA THR A 798 -11.04 40.86 8.65
C THR A 798 -11.49 42.31 8.50
N LYS A 799 -10.58 43.29 8.67
CA LYS A 799 -10.87 44.72 8.42
C LYS A 799 -11.14 45.04 6.96
N CYS A 800 -10.50 44.35 6.02
CA CYS A 800 -10.72 44.53 4.57
C CYS A 800 -12.05 43.94 4.05
N ASN A 801 -12.83 43.27 4.91
CA ASN A 801 -14.13 42.69 4.53
C ASN A 801 -15.18 43.77 4.20
N ASP A 802 -15.04 44.96 4.78
CA ASP A 802 -15.98 46.08 4.62
C ASP A 802 -15.84 46.82 3.27
N ASP A 803 -14.79 46.53 2.50
CA ASP A 803 -14.55 47.15 1.18
C ASP A 803 -15.31 46.42 0.07
N ASP A 804 -16.25 47.10 -0.62
CA ASP A 804 -17.04 46.52 -1.73
C ASP A 804 -16.21 46.05 -2.95
N ASN A 805 -14.95 46.44 -3.04
CA ASN A 805 -14.03 46.02 -4.11
C ASN A 805 -13.16 44.80 -3.74
N SER A 806 -13.28 44.25 -2.54
CA SER A 806 -12.49 43.09 -2.12
C SER A 806 -12.87 41.82 -2.91
N PRO A 807 -11.93 40.95 -3.31
CA PRO A 807 -12.25 39.76 -4.11
C PRO A 807 -12.94 38.63 -3.30
N PHE A 808 -13.02 38.77 -1.98
CA PHE A 808 -13.54 37.77 -1.06
C PHE A 808 -14.37 38.41 0.06
N VAL A 809 -15.18 37.58 0.75
CA VAL A 809 -15.98 37.93 1.91
C VAL A 809 -15.67 36.95 3.02
N TYR A 810 -15.49 37.45 4.24
CA TYR A 810 -15.34 36.64 5.45
C TYR A 810 -16.69 36.56 6.19
N GLU A 811 -17.22 35.35 6.35
CA GLU A 811 -18.51 35.08 7.01
C GLU A 811 -18.49 33.66 7.61
N ASP A 812 -19.15 33.45 8.75
CA ASP A 812 -19.23 32.14 9.44
C ASP A 812 -17.88 31.45 9.66
N GLY A 813 -16.82 32.23 9.94
CA GLY A 813 -15.49 31.68 10.18
C GLY A 813 -14.71 31.30 8.91
N GLU A 814 -15.24 31.58 7.71
CA GLU A 814 -14.66 31.15 6.44
C GLU A 814 -14.52 32.29 5.42
N PHE A 815 -13.54 32.17 4.53
CA PHE A 815 -13.36 33.10 3.40
C PHE A 815 -14.02 32.54 2.14
N PHE A 816 -14.91 33.30 1.52
CA PHE A 816 -15.63 32.96 0.29
C PHE A 816 -15.27 33.92 -0.84
N ALA A 817 -15.16 33.44 -2.08
CA ALA A 817 -15.13 34.31 -3.24
C ALA A 817 -16.51 34.96 -3.44
N ARG A 818 -16.59 36.27 -3.72
CA ARG A 818 -17.87 37.00 -3.87
C ARG A 818 -18.86 36.36 -4.84
N ARG A 819 -18.35 35.77 -5.93
CA ARG A 819 -19.16 35.11 -6.96
C ARG A 819 -19.76 33.76 -6.52
N LEU A 820 -19.32 33.20 -5.39
CA LEU A 820 -19.76 31.90 -4.92
C LEU A 820 -21.14 32.04 -4.26
N PHE A 821 -22.10 31.19 -4.67
CA PHE A 821 -23.40 31.14 -4.02
C PHE A 821 -23.24 30.58 -2.61
N ARG A 822 -23.70 31.35 -1.62
CA ARG A 822 -23.74 30.96 -0.21
C ARG A 822 -25.09 30.32 0.08
N MET A 823 -25.11 29.14 0.69
CA MET A 823 -26.37 28.46 1.03
C MET A 823 -27.17 29.19 2.12
N THR A 824 -26.52 30.10 2.85
CA THR A 824 -27.13 31.03 3.82
C THR A 824 -27.74 32.26 3.17
N MET A 825 -27.35 32.60 1.92
CA MET A 825 -27.98 33.70 1.18
C MET A 825 -29.36 33.27 0.65
N PRO A 826 -30.36 34.17 0.66
CA PRO A 826 -31.63 33.89 0.00
C PRO A 826 -31.40 33.62 -1.49
N SER A 827 -31.89 32.48 -1.99
CA SER A 827 -31.70 32.02 -3.37
C SER A 827 -32.37 32.91 -4.43
N ILE A 828 -33.29 33.77 -4.02
CA ILE A 828 -34.05 34.67 -4.88
C ILE A 828 -34.15 36.03 -4.19
N VAL A 829 -33.34 36.99 -4.63
CA VAL A 829 -33.57 38.40 -4.31
C VAL A 829 -34.44 38.95 -5.42
N PHE A 830 -35.76 38.99 -5.20
CA PHE A 830 -36.66 39.67 -6.14
C PHE A 830 -36.28 41.14 -6.18
N THR A 831 -35.71 41.59 -7.30
CA THR A 831 -35.57 43.02 -7.55
C THR A 831 -36.98 43.62 -7.57
N GLU A 832 -37.18 44.78 -6.93
CA GLU A 832 -38.49 45.46 -6.89
C GLU A 832 -39.23 45.52 -8.25
N PRO A 833 -38.58 45.75 -9.42
CA PRO A 833 -39.28 45.73 -10.71
C PRO A 833 -39.84 44.37 -11.14
N GLU A 834 -39.35 43.24 -10.61
CA GLU A 834 -39.87 41.90 -10.93
C GLU A 834 -41.12 41.54 -10.12
N LYS A 835 -41.28 42.09 -8.91
CA LYS A 835 -42.52 41.94 -8.12
C LYS A 835 -43.73 42.56 -8.82
N PHE A 836 -43.55 43.60 -9.62
CA PHE A 836 -44.65 44.26 -10.35
C PHE A 836 -45.05 43.55 -11.66
N LYS A 837 -44.17 42.74 -12.26
CA LYS A 837 -44.47 42.03 -13.52
C LYS A 837 -45.40 40.82 -13.35
N THR A 838 -45.43 40.20 -12.17
CA THR A 838 -46.30 39.04 -11.90
C THR A 838 -47.76 39.40 -11.62
N ALA A 839 -48.08 40.67 -11.34
CA ALA A 839 -49.46 41.13 -11.10
C ALA A 839 -50.30 41.27 -12.38
N LYS A 840 -49.67 41.33 -13.57
CA LYS A 840 -50.36 41.37 -14.87
C LYS A 840 -50.07 40.10 -15.66
N ARG A 841 -50.80 39.01 -15.40
CA ARG A 841 -50.81 37.85 -16.31
C ARG A 841 -52.22 37.58 -16.86
N ASP A 842 -52.42 38.14 -18.06
CA ASP A 842 -53.32 37.81 -19.17
C ASP A 842 -54.47 36.81 -18.94
N LYS A 843 -55.67 37.37 -18.67
CA LYS A 843 -56.96 36.66 -18.70
C LYS A 843 -57.43 36.24 -20.10
N THR A 844 -56.67 36.54 -21.16
CA THR A 844 -57.04 36.30 -22.57
C THR A 844 -56.78 34.86 -23.02
N LYS A 845 -55.77 34.15 -22.46
CA LYS A 845 -55.48 32.76 -22.83
C LYS A 845 -56.48 31.72 -22.29
N ALA A 846 -57.27 32.08 -21.28
CA ALA A 846 -58.27 31.17 -20.69
C ALA A 846 -59.57 31.07 -21.52
N LYS A 847 -59.88 32.03 -22.41
CA LYS A 847 -61.11 32.01 -23.22
C LYS A 847 -60.99 31.19 -24.50
N THR A 848 -59.80 31.02 -25.06
CA THR A 848 -59.59 30.24 -26.30
C THR A 848 -59.64 28.72 -26.05
N ALA A 849 -59.43 28.27 -24.82
CA ALA A 849 -59.43 26.85 -24.45
C ALA A 849 -60.84 26.26 -24.18
N LYS A 850 -61.89 27.09 -24.14
CA LYS A 850 -63.27 26.65 -23.83
C LYS A 850 -64.18 26.48 -25.06
N VAL A 851 -63.66 26.70 -26.27
CA VAL A 851 -64.40 26.58 -27.55
C VAL A 851 -63.92 25.40 -28.43
N LYS A 852 -62.90 24.65 -27.99
CA LYS A 852 -62.49 23.39 -28.64
C LYS A 852 -62.15 22.32 -27.61
N LYS A 853 -63.15 21.87 -26.86
CA LYS A 853 -63.36 20.48 -26.41
C LYS A 853 -64.64 20.38 -25.59
#